data_AF-A0A2J8PRW4-F1
#
_entry.id   AF-A0A2J8PRW4-F1
#
_cell.length_a   1.000
_cell.length_b   1.000
_cell.length_c   1.000
_cell.angle_alpha   90.00
_cell.angle_beta   90.00
_cell.angle_gamma   90.00
#
_symmetry.space_group_name_H-M   'P 1'
#
loop_
_entity.id
_entity.type
_entity.pdbx_description
1 polymer ?
#
loop_
_entity_poly.entity_id
_entity_poly.type
_entity_poly.pdbx_seq_one_letter_code
_entity_poly.pdbx_strand_id
1 'polypeptide(L)'
;MKYAENIMLKLTFSTTQIQQYENVFIFETGYWLTNAIKYNQDYLDICTYQRLQQRLYLQKKIIQKHFEKKKDIRRGIGYLKLICFLIPFLLSLKKKMKVPYLSSLLQPFSDDKVKTERELPPFIYGRDFKCQNFHYKENQYFHVHGGIEFDISTPSIENALEDFQKNLEKIRDCAANTFIEDSGYKEYYSIPVMEFHGKSYYVIYFELETFYQQLYKTQWWGAINEIVNNLRLKRLPLTDAQLHEQFKKKLGFKRAMKCKSIPFGMKSAVERGLSAVFHTFSRKTSSSTISVSDEAGYTIFHHAALHNRVSIICQLCNANFKVNQRRFVTFSQGPTPLHLAAQACSLETTVCLLCSKADYTLSEKRGWMPIHFAAFYDNVCIIIALCRKDPSLLEAEATAENQCTPLLLAATSGALDTIQYLFSIGANWRKTDIKGNNIIHLSVLTFHTEVLKYIIKLNIPELPVWKTLVEMLQCESYKRRMMAVMSLEVICLANDQYWRCILDAGTIPALINLLKSSKIKLQCKTVGLLSNISTHKSAVHALVEAGGIPSLINLLVCDEPEVHSRCAVILYDIAQCENKDVIAKYNGIPSLINLLNLNIENVLVNVMNCIRVLCIGNENNQRAVREHKGLPYLIRFLSSDSGLFNLFLNSFEDVLKAVSSAAIAEVGRDNKEIQDAIAMEGAIPPLVALFKGKQISVQMKGAMAVESLASHNALIQKAFLEKSLTKYLLKLLKAFQIDVKEQGAVALWALAGQTLKQQKYMAEQIGYSFIINMLLSPSAKMQYVGYLLKSRLCINTFCLQ
;
A
#
# COMPACT_ATOMS: atom_id res chain seq x y z
N MET A 1 -3.48 14.59 -11.42
CA MET A 1 -4.10 15.58 -12.32
C MET A 1 -3.30 15.85 -13.62
N LYS A 2 -1.96 15.75 -13.67
CA LYS A 2 -1.20 15.95 -14.94
C LYS A 2 -1.69 15.06 -16.10
N TYR A 3 -2.08 13.82 -15.81
CA TYR A 3 -2.49 12.83 -16.82
C TYR A 3 -3.96 12.38 -16.67
N ALA A 4 -4.70 12.99 -15.76
CA ALA A 4 -6.08 12.63 -15.47
C ALA A 4 -6.94 13.89 -15.41
N GLU A 5 -8.00 13.89 -16.21
CA GLU A 5 -8.95 14.98 -16.41
C GLU A 5 -9.85 15.06 -15.18
N ASN A 6 -10.23 13.89 -14.68
CA ASN A 6 -10.96 13.71 -13.46
C ASN A 6 -10.63 12.36 -12.81
N ILE A 7 -10.60 12.35 -11.48
CA ILE A 7 -10.51 11.13 -10.67
C ILE A 7 -11.71 11.17 -9.76
N MET A 8 -12.64 10.22 -9.95
CA MET A 8 -13.84 10.10 -9.12
C MET A 8 -13.80 8.77 -8.40
N LEU A 9 -14.25 8.77 -7.15
CA LEU A 9 -14.62 7.54 -6.49
C LEU A 9 -16.05 7.18 -6.93
N LYS A 10 -16.39 5.92 -7.10
CA LYS A 10 -17.76 5.51 -7.40
C LYS A 10 -18.16 4.41 -6.44
N LEU A 11 -19.36 4.53 -5.90
CA LEU A 11 -20.01 3.52 -5.10
C LEU A 11 -21.08 2.88 -5.97
N THR A 12 -20.82 1.67 -6.43
CA THR A 12 -21.78 0.94 -7.26
C THR A 12 -22.49 -0.09 -6.41
N PHE A 13 -23.82 -0.11 -6.45
CA PHE A 13 -24.64 -1.14 -5.83
C PHE A 13 -25.11 -2.13 -6.89
N SER A 14 -25.07 -3.42 -6.60
CA SER A 14 -25.63 -4.46 -7.46
C SER A 14 -26.27 -5.54 -6.61
N THR A 15 -27.40 -6.03 -7.09
CA THR A 15 -28.04 -7.21 -6.50
C THR A 15 -27.21 -8.44 -6.87
N THR A 16 -26.65 -9.10 -5.87
CA THR A 16 -25.74 -10.25 -6.05
C THR A 16 -26.50 -11.55 -6.17
N GLN A 17 -27.59 -11.70 -5.42
CA GLN A 17 -28.42 -12.89 -5.41
C GLN A 17 -29.88 -12.51 -5.26
N ILE A 18 -30.76 -13.22 -5.95
CA ILE A 18 -32.20 -13.14 -5.76
C ILE A 18 -32.75 -14.56 -5.71
N GLN A 19 -33.43 -14.87 -4.64
CA GLN A 19 -34.20 -16.09 -4.48
C GLN A 19 -35.69 -15.74 -4.40
N GLN A 20 -36.52 -16.63 -4.93
CA GLN A 20 -37.97 -16.48 -4.86
C GLN A 20 -38.61 -17.79 -4.38
N TYR A 21 -39.64 -17.65 -3.54
CA TYR A 21 -40.62 -18.68 -3.25
C TYR A 21 -41.99 -18.03 -3.07
N GLU A 22 -42.97 -18.46 -3.86
CA GLU A 22 -44.27 -17.81 -3.99
C GLU A 22 -44.14 -16.28 -4.23
N ASN A 23 -44.72 -15.47 -3.34
CA ASN A 23 -44.68 -14.02 -3.33
C ASN A 23 -43.58 -13.42 -2.43
N VAL A 24 -42.70 -14.26 -1.88
CA VAL A 24 -41.57 -13.83 -1.05
C VAL A 24 -40.29 -13.81 -1.88
N PHE A 25 -39.61 -12.67 -1.83
CA PHE A 25 -38.33 -12.45 -2.49
C PHE A 25 -37.26 -12.22 -1.43
N ILE A 26 -36.17 -12.97 -1.54
CA ILE A 26 -34.97 -12.79 -0.72
C ILE A 26 -33.90 -12.27 -1.65
N PHE A 27 -33.29 -11.16 -1.28
CA PHE A 27 -32.24 -10.57 -2.10
C PHE A 27 -31.04 -10.20 -1.25
N GLU A 28 -29.87 -10.35 -1.84
CA GLU A 28 -28.62 -9.84 -1.29
C GLU A 28 -28.08 -8.76 -2.22
N THR A 29 -27.66 -7.63 -1.64
CA THR A 29 -27.09 -6.51 -2.38
C THR A 29 -25.69 -6.20 -1.86
N GLY A 30 -24.72 -6.22 -2.76
CA GLY A 30 -23.35 -5.80 -2.54
C GLY A 30 -23.11 -4.36 -2.98
N TYR A 31 -21.99 -3.79 -2.54
CA TYR A 31 -21.47 -2.56 -3.12
C TYR A 31 -19.97 -2.66 -3.38
N TRP A 32 -19.50 -1.95 -4.40
CA TRP A 32 -18.09 -1.84 -4.74
C TRP A 32 -17.69 -0.39 -4.78
N LEU A 33 -16.53 -0.11 -4.20
CA LEU A 33 -15.92 1.22 -4.23
C LEU A 33 -14.85 1.22 -5.32
N THR A 34 -15.05 1.90 -6.44
CA THR A 34 -14.13 1.89 -7.58
C THR A 34 -13.57 3.28 -7.85
N ASN A 35 -12.33 3.38 -8.30
CA ASN A 35 -11.78 4.64 -8.79
C ASN A 35 -12.08 4.74 -10.29
N ALA A 36 -12.99 5.63 -10.68
CA ALA A 36 -13.22 5.95 -12.08
C ALA A 36 -12.28 7.08 -12.49
N ILE A 37 -11.26 6.72 -13.28
CA ILE A 37 -10.24 7.66 -13.75
C ILE A 37 -10.51 7.98 -15.21
N LYS A 38 -10.53 9.27 -15.53
CA LYS A 38 -10.57 9.75 -16.92
C LYS A 38 -9.19 10.25 -17.28
N TYR A 39 -8.55 9.59 -18.23
CA TYR A 39 -7.22 9.94 -18.70
C TYR A 39 -7.28 10.98 -19.82
N ASN A 40 -6.33 11.90 -19.84
CA ASN A 40 -6.22 12.91 -20.92
C ASN A 40 -5.52 12.34 -22.16
N GLN A 41 -4.91 11.17 -22.00
CA GLN A 41 -4.13 10.48 -23.01
C GLN A 41 -4.64 9.06 -23.11
N ASP A 42 -4.63 8.53 -24.33
CA ASP A 42 -5.06 7.15 -24.60
C ASP A 42 -4.17 6.12 -23.89
N TYR A 43 -2.93 6.48 -23.59
CA TYR A 43 -1.94 5.61 -22.97
C TYR A 43 -1.18 6.34 -21.86
N LEU A 44 -1.12 5.71 -20.69
CA LEU A 44 -0.17 6.03 -19.64
C LEU A 44 0.98 5.05 -19.73
N ASP A 45 2.22 5.54 -19.59
CA ASP A 45 3.34 4.63 -19.39
C ASP A 45 3.12 3.79 -18.12
N ILE A 46 3.61 2.55 -18.17
CA ILE A 46 3.36 1.53 -17.14
C ILE A 46 3.78 2.05 -15.75
N CYS A 47 4.89 2.76 -15.64
CA CYS A 47 5.39 3.28 -14.37
C CYS A 47 4.46 4.36 -13.79
N THR A 48 3.99 5.29 -14.63
CA THR A 48 3.02 6.32 -14.20
C THR A 48 1.69 5.70 -13.82
N TYR A 49 1.20 4.73 -14.59
CA TYR A 49 -0.02 3.99 -14.27
C TYR A 49 0.09 3.26 -12.93
N GLN A 50 1.17 2.52 -12.69
CA GLN A 50 1.44 1.83 -11.42
C GLN A 50 1.44 2.78 -10.22
N ARG A 51 2.16 3.90 -10.32
CA ARG A 51 2.22 4.90 -9.24
C ARG A 51 0.86 5.50 -8.94
N LEU A 52 0.04 5.70 -9.97
CA LEU A 52 -1.34 6.16 -9.81
C LEU A 52 -2.19 5.09 -9.11
N GLN A 53 -2.14 3.85 -9.57
CA GLN A 53 -2.90 2.75 -8.97
C GLN A 53 -2.52 2.51 -7.51
N GLN A 54 -1.23 2.55 -7.17
CA GLN A 54 -0.79 2.41 -5.78
C GLN A 54 -1.39 3.50 -4.86
N ARG A 55 -1.42 4.75 -5.33
CA ARG A 55 -2.01 5.87 -4.57
C ARG A 55 -3.52 5.70 -4.41
N LEU A 56 -4.20 5.33 -5.48
CA LEU A 56 -5.64 5.14 -5.49
C LEU A 56 -6.09 3.95 -4.65
N TYR A 57 -5.31 2.87 -4.66
CA TYR A 57 -5.50 1.71 -3.78
C TYR A 57 -5.39 2.12 -2.30
N LEU A 58 -4.34 2.85 -1.92
CA LEU A 58 -4.17 3.32 -0.53
C LEU A 58 -5.32 4.22 -0.09
N GLN A 59 -5.74 5.14 -0.96
CA GLN A 59 -6.90 5.99 -0.71
C GLN A 59 -8.17 5.16 -0.51
N LYS A 60 -8.46 4.23 -1.43
CA LYS A 60 -9.61 3.33 -1.36
C LYS A 60 -9.61 2.52 -0.05
N LYS A 61 -8.46 1.93 0.33
CA LYS A 61 -8.30 1.13 1.55
C LYS A 61 -8.56 1.95 2.81
N ILE A 62 -8.07 3.19 2.87
CA ILE A 62 -8.34 4.11 3.99
C ILE A 62 -9.83 4.40 4.07
N ILE A 63 -10.49 4.67 2.94
CA ILE A 63 -11.92 4.93 2.88
C ILE A 63 -12.67 3.69 3.35
N GLN A 64 -12.47 2.52 2.74
CA GLN A 64 -13.14 1.27 3.13
C GLN A 64 -12.98 0.96 4.63
N LYS A 65 -11.79 1.16 5.21
CA LYS A 65 -11.54 0.95 6.65
C LYS A 65 -12.39 1.85 7.55
N HIS A 66 -12.81 3.03 7.10
CA HIS A 66 -13.52 4.01 7.92
C HIS A 66 -14.95 4.30 7.48
N PHE A 67 -15.32 3.92 6.25
CA PHE A 67 -16.57 4.32 5.60
C PHE A 67 -17.78 3.89 6.43
N GLU A 68 -17.82 2.63 6.83
CA GLU A 68 -18.92 2.07 7.62
C GLU A 68 -18.79 2.30 9.13
N LYS A 69 -17.78 3.03 9.62
CA LYS A 69 -17.65 3.27 11.08
C LYS A 69 -18.74 4.20 11.63
N LYS A 70 -19.25 5.13 10.81
CA LYS A 70 -20.32 6.06 11.20
C LYS A 70 -21.70 5.40 11.04
N LYS A 71 -22.53 5.47 12.09
CA LYS A 71 -23.89 4.90 12.11
C LYS A 71 -24.78 5.41 10.97
N ASP A 72 -24.76 6.72 10.70
CA ASP A 72 -25.57 7.32 9.64
C ASP A 72 -25.18 6.84 8.24
N ILE A 73 -23.88 6.61 8.00
CA ILE A 73 -23.40 6.10 6.71
C ILE A 73 -23.87 4.65 6.52
N ARG A 74 -23.78 3.80 7.55
CA ARG A 74 -24.31 2.42 7.49
C ARG A 74 -25.81 2.40 7.18
N ARG A 75 -26.59 3.29 7.81
CA ARG A 75 -28.02 3.45 7.54
C ARG A 75 -28.26 3.86 6.07
N GLY A 76 -27.52 4.84 5.57
CA GLY A 76 -27.58 5.26 4.17
C GLY A 76 -27.26 4.13 3.20
N ILE A 77 -26.21 3.32 3.48
CA ILE A 77 -25.86 2.14 2.69
C ILE A 77 -27.01 1.12 2.69
N GLY A 78 -27.67 0.90 3.83
CA GLY A 78 -28.85 0.04 3.92
C GLY A 78 -29.98 0.49 2.98
N TYR A 79 -30.30 1.79 2.96
CA TYR A 79 -31.29 2.34 2.03
C TYR A 79 -30.88 2.19 0.57
N LEU A 80 -29.60 2.44 0.24
CA LEU A 80 -29.10 2.28 -1.13
C LEU A 80 -29.17 0.81 -1.58
N LYS A 81 -28.87 -0.14 -0.69
CA LYS A 81 -29.04 -1.58 -0.96
C LYS A 81 -30.49 -1.95 -1.29
N LEU A 82 -31.44 -1.40 -0.53
CA LEU A 82 -32.87 -1.59 -0.76
C LEU A 82 -33.32 -0.96 -2.09
N ILE A 83 -32.91 0.28 -2.36
CA ILE A 83 -33.21 0.99 -3.62
C ILE A 83 -32.72 0.18 -4.84
N CYS A 84 -31.52 -0.42 -4.74
CA CYS A 84 -30.95 -1.23 -5.81
C CYS A 84 -31.85 -2.39 -6.23
N PHE A 85 -32.52 -3.07 -5.29
CA PHE A 85 -33.49 -4.11 -5.58
C PHE A 85 -34.86 -3.54 -6.00
N LEU A 86 -35.33 -2.49 -5.34
CA LEU A 86 -36.65 -1.91 -5.61
C LEU A 86 -36.77 -1.34 -7.01
N ILE A 87 -35.71 -0.75 -7.58
CA ILE A 87 -35.76 -0.18 -8.94
C ILE A 87 -36.19 -1.23 -9.99
N PRO A 88 -35.45 -2.35 -10.20
CA PRO A 88 -35.86 -3.36 -11.17
C PRO A 88 -37.16 -4.07 -10.77
N PHE A 89 -37.41 -4.27 -9.48
CA PHE A 89 -38.64 -4.87 -8.98
C PHE A 89 -39.88 -4.05 -9.35
N LEU A 90 -39.89 -2.75 -9.04
CA LEU A 90 -40.98 -1.83 -9.37
C LEU A 90 -41.16 -1.66 -10.89
N LEU A 91 -40.06 -1.64 -11.65
CA LEU A 91 -40.13 -1.65 -13.12
C LEU A 91 -40.80 -2.92 -13.66
N SER A 92 -40.56 -4.08 -13.04
CA SER A 92 -41.22 -5.35 -13.37
C SER A 92 -42.70 -5.33 -13.00
N LEU A 93 -43.06 -4.82 -11.82
CA LEU A 93 -44.46 -4.64 -11.41
C LEU A 93 -45.21 -3.71 -12.36
N LYS A 94 -44.60 -2.62 -12.79
CA LYS A 94 -45.19 -1.72 -13.80
C LYS A 94 -45.50 -2.46 -15.11
N LYS A 95 -44.62 -3.33 -15.59
CA LYS A 95 -44.89 -4.17 -16.78
C LYS A 95 -46.06 -5.14 -16.56
N LYS A 96 -46.28 -5.58 -15.32
CA LYS A 96 -47.42 -6.42 -14.90
C LYS A 96 -48.66 -5.62 -14.50
N MET A 97 -48.67 -4.30 -14.69
CA MET A 97 -49.77 -3.41 -14.26
C MET A 97 -50.10 -3.59 -12.76
N LYS A 98 -49.06 -3.67 -11.92
CA LYS A 98 -49.16 -3.70 -10.46
C LYS A 98 -48.40 -2.52 -9.88
N VAL A 99 -48.89 -1.96 -8.78
CA VAL A 99 -48.18 -0.94 -7.98
C VAL A 99 -48.33 -1.24 -6.49
N PRO A 100 -47.36 -0.84 -5.65
CA PRO A 100 -47.54 -0.88 -4.21
C PRO A 100 -48.74 -0.05 -3.78
N TYR A 101 -49.58 -0.58 -2.91
CA TYR A 101 -50.67 0.14 -2.26
C TYR A 101 -50.08 1.09 -1.22
N LEU A 102 -49.79 2.32 -1.62
CA LEU A 102 -49.12 3.30 -0.77
C LEU A 102 -50.07 4.05 0.16
N SER A 103 -51.38 3.92 -0.02
CA SER A 103 -52.37 4.62 0.81
C SER A 103 -52.38 4.17 2.26
N SER A 104 -51.91 2.96 2.55
CA SER A 104 -51.66 2.48 3.92
C SER A 104 -50.34 3.00 4.52
N LEU A 105 -49.42 3.51 3.68
CA LEU A 105 -48.09 3.95 4.09
C LEU A 105 -47.92 5.49 4.11
N LEU A 106 -48.68 6.22 3.28
CA LEU A 106 -48.57 7.68 3.12
C LEU A 106 -49.96 8.33 2.87
N GLN A 107 -50.20 9.47 3.51
CA GLN A 107 -51.38 10.29 3.26
C GLN A 107 -51.24 10.95 1.89
N PRO A 108 -52.36 11.18 1.17
CA PRO A 108 -52.32 11.92 -0.09
C PRO A 108 -51.68 13.30 0.14
N PHE A 109 -50.64 13.61 -0.62
CA PHE A 109 -50.00 14.93 -0.57
C PHE A 109 -51.01 16.00 -1.00
N SER A 110 -51.07 17.12 -0.27
CA SER A 110 -51.75 18.32 -0.77
C SER A 110 -50.94 18.94 -1.90
N ASP A 111 -51.60 19.56 -2.87
CA ASP A 111 -50.97 20.18 -4.07
C ASP A 111 -49.81 21.14 -3.72
N ASP A 112 -49.83 21.76 -2.54
CA ASP A 112 -48.76 22.64 -2.06
C ASP A 112 -47.49 21.91 -1.60
N LYS A 113 -47.60 20.65 -1.15
CA LYS A 113 -46.43 19.83 -0.76
C LYS A 113 -45.72 19.19 -1.96
N VAL A 114 -46.33 19.23 -3.15
CA VAL A 114 -45.79 18.64 -4.39
C VAL A 114 -44.91 19.65 -5.18
N LYS A 115 -44.79 20.89 -4.71
CA LYS A 115 -43.89 21.90 -5.29
C LYS A 115 -42.43 21.64 -4.89
N THR A 116 -41.79 20.64 -5.47
CA THR A 116 -40.34 20.42 -5.27
C THR A 116 -39.51 21.30 -6.21
N GLU A 117 -39.40 22.59 -5.90
CA GLU A 117 -38.27 23.41 -6.32
C GLU A 117 -37.43 23.77 -5.10
N ARG A 118 -36.59 22.84 -4.66
CA ARG A 118 -35.29 23.18 -4.05
C ARG A 118 -34.28 22.15 -4.51
N GLU A 119 -33.59 22.48 -5.60
CA GLU A 119 -32.28 21.91 -5.86
C GLU A 119 -31.47 22.11 -4.55
N LEU A 120 -31.03 21.02 -3.92
CA LEU A 120 -30.00 21.12 -2.88
C LEU A 120 -28.81 21.85 -3.52
N PRO A 121 -28.39 23.02 -3.01
CA PRO A 121 -27.21 23.67 -3.53
C PRO A 121 -26.02 22.72 -3.31
N PRO A 122 -25.06 22.64 -4.25
CA PRO A 122 -23.85 21.89 -3.99
C PRO A 122 -23.13 22.50 -2.78
N PHE A 123 -22.54 21.68 -1.93
CA PHE A 123 -21.75 22.15 -0.80
C PHE A 123 -20.64 23.11 -1.28
N ILE A 124 -20.68 24.35 -0.79
CA ILE A 124 -19.62 25.35 -0.95
C ILE A 124 -18.78 25.27 0.33
N TYR A 125 -17.49 24.94 0.23
CA TYR A 125 -16.60 24.95 1.39
C TYR A 125 -16.39 26.38 1.89
N GLY A 126 -16.59 26.60 3.19
CA GLY A 126 -16.31 27.87 3.86
C GLY A 126 -14.81 28.11 4.04
N ARG A 127 -14.45 29.32 4.47
CA ARG A 127 -13.06 29.80 4.65
C ARG A 127 -12.20 28.95 5.59
N ASP A 128 -12.84 28.12 6.40
CA ASP A 128 -12.19 27.34 7.46
C ASP A 128 -11.77 25.93 7.02
N PHE A 129 -12.11 25.51 5.80
CA PHE A 129 -11.74 24.19 5.29
C PHE A 129 -10.23 24.14 4.96
N LYS A 130 -9.42 23.42 5.77
CA LYS A 130 -7.99 23.24 5.49
C LYS A 130 -7.68 21.77 5.19
N CYS A 131 -7.15 21.49 4.00
CA CYS A 131 -6.61 20.17 3.64
C CYS A 131 -5.14 20.33 3.23
N GLN A 132 -4.21 19.82 4.04
CA GLN A 132 -2.76 19.97 3.81
C GLN A 132 -2.27 19.43 2.44
N ASN A 133 -3.01 18.50 1.84
CA ASN A 133 -2.60 17.82 0.62
C ASN A 133 -3.32 18.31 -0.65
N PHE A 134 -4.20 19.32 -0.54
CA PHE A 134 -5.02 19.77 -1.67
C PHE A 134 -5.14 21.30 -1.68
N HIS A 135 -4.56 21.94 -2.69
CA HIS A 135 -4.75 23.36 -2.96
C HIS A 135 -6.08 23.54 -3.72
N TYR A 136 -7.00 24.34 -3.19
CA TYR A 136 -8.26 24.67 -3.84
C TYR A 136 -8.42 26.18 -4.00
N LYS A 137 -9.18 26.61 -5.01
CA LYS A 137 -9.51 28.04 -5.20
C LYS A 137 -10.74 28.39 -4.38
N GLU A 138 -10.69 29.53 -3.69
CA GLU A 138 -11.83 30.06 -2.95
C GLU A 138 -13.05 30.23 -3.87
N ASN A 139 -14.24 29.89 -3.36
CA ASN A 139 -15.53 30.03 -4.04
C ASN A 139 -15.68 29.24 -5.36
N GLN A 140 -14.85 28.22 -5.59
CA GLN A 140 -15.07 27.24 -6.65
C GLN A 140 -15.77 25.98 -6.13
N TYR A 141 -16.75 25.50 -6.90
CA TYR A 141 -17.31 24.18 -6.70
C TYR A 141 -16.22 23.13 -6.86
N PHE A 142 -15.92 22.43 -5.77
CA PHE A 142 -15.06 21.26 -5.78
C PHE A 142 -15.87 20.06 -5.31
N HIS A 143 -16.24 19.18 -6.24
CA HIS A 143 -16.85 17.91 -5.87
C HIS A 143 -15.72 16.94 -5.48
N VAL A 144 -15.58 16.65 -4.19
CA VAL A 144 -14.95 15.39 -3.71
C VAL A 144 -16.00 14.28 -3.69
N HIS A 145 -17.10 14.48 -4.41
CA HIS A 145 -18.23 13.59 -4.38
C HIS A 145 -18.00 12.51 -5.41
N GLY A 146 -17.79 11.30 -4.89
CA GLY A 146 -17.97 10.13 -5.69
C GLY A 146 -19.39 10.03 -6.24
N GLY A 147 -19.56 9.24 -7.30
CA GLY A 147 -20.88 8.90 -7.83
C GLY A 147 -21.48 7.73 -7.06
N ILE A 148 -22.82 7.70 -6.95
CA ILE A 148 -23.54 6.47 -6.61
C ILE A 148 -24.16 5.98 -7.92
N GLU A 149 -23.86 4.75 -8.29
CA GLU A 149 -24.40 4.08 -9.47
C GLU A 149 -25.16 2.83 -9.03
N PHE A 150 -26.22 2.51 -9.75
CA PHE A 150 -27.03 1.31 -9.51
C PHE A 150 -26.95 0.43 -10.72
N ASP A 151 -26.57 -0.82 -10.48
CA ASP A 151 -26.79 -1.87 -11.46
C ASP A 151 -28.28 -2.18 -11.51
N ILE A 152 -28.93 -1.69 -12.56
CA ILE A 152 -30.35 -1.91 -12.83
C ILE A 152 -30.63 -3.27 -13.47
N SER A 153 -29.59 -4.06 -13.79
CA SER A 153 -29.77 -5.42 -14.26
C SER A 153 -30.02 -6.38 -13.09
N THR A 154 -30.75 -7.45 -13.36
CA THR A 154 -31.17 -8.43 -12.36
C THR A 154 -30.46 -9.75 -12.61
N PRO A 155 -29.85 -10.40 -11.60
CA PRO A 155 -29.33 -11.75 -11.75
C PRO A 155 -30.48 -12.75 -12.02
N SER A 156 -30.14 -13.97 -12.43
CA SER A 156 -31.12 -15.05 -12.52
C SER A 156 -31.79 -15.28 -11.16
N ILE A 157 -33.11 -15.46 -11.16
CA ILE A 157 -33.86 -15.76 -9.94
C ILE A 157 -33.68 -17.24 -9.62
N GLU A 158 -33.18 -17.52 -8.43
CA GLU A 158 -32.99 -18.87 -7.88
C GLU A 158 -34.20 -19.30 -7.03
N ASN A 159 -34.36 -20.61 -6.82
CA ASN A 159 -35.33 -21.11 -5.85
C ASN A 159 -34.86 -20.79 -4.43
N ALA A 160 -35.78 -20.39 -3.55
CA ALA A 160 -35.44 -20.17 -2.15
C ALA A 160 -35.00 -21.47 -1.45
N LEU A 161 -34.08 -21.36 -0.50
CA LEU A 161 -33.63 -22.49 0.34
C LEU A 161 -34.81 -23.12 1.11
N GLU A 162 -34.74 -24.42 1.36
CA GLU A 162 -35.80 -25.17 2.07
C GLU A 162 -36.17 -24.56 3.43
N ASP A 163 -35.20 -24.01 4.16
CA ASP A 163 -35.45 -23.39 5.47
C ASP A 163 -36.34 -22.14 5.34
N PHE A 164 -36.16 -21.34 4.29
CA PHE A 164 -37.05 -20.21 4.01
C PHE A 164 -38.45 -20.67 3.64
N GLN A 165 -38.56 -21.74 2.85
CA GLN A 165 -39.86 -22.33 2.48
C GLN A 165 -40.61 -22.81 3.73
N LYS A 166 -39.91 -23.49 4.67
CA LYS A 166 -40.48 -24.01 5.92
C LYS A 166 -40.90 -22.92 6.92
N ASN A 167 -40.30 -21.73 6.85
CA ASN A 167 -40.60 -20.62 7.75
C ASN A 167 -41.47 -19.52 7.10
N LEU A 168 -42.12 -19.79 5.97
CA LEU A 168 -42.91 -18.80 5.23
C LEU A 168 -43.98 -18.11 6.10
N GLU A 169 -44.72 -18.86 6.90
CA GLU A 169 -45.76 -18.32 7.79
C GLU A 169 -45.16 -17.38 8.83
N LYS A 170 -44.04 -17.77 9.47
CA LYS A 170 -43.34 -16.90 10.44
C LYS A 170 -42.85 -15.60 9.80
N ILE A 171 -42.40 -15.65 8.55
CA ILE A 171 -42.00 -14.45 7.80
C ILE A 171 -43.21 -13.53 7.58
N ARG A 172 -44.36 -14.12 7.19
CA ARG A 172 -45.62 -13.38 7.00
C ARG A 172 -46.12 -12.75 8.30
N ASP A 173 -46.13 -13.50 9.40
CA ASP A 173 -46.57 -13.03 10.72
C ASP A 173 -45.67 -11.90 11.25
N CYS A 174 -44.35 -12.06 11.09
CA CYS A 174 -43.36 -11.05 11.45
C CYS A 174 -43.61 -9.73 10.70
N ALA A 175 -43.92 -9.82 9.41
CA ALA A 175 -44.19 -8.65 8.58
C ALA A 175 -45.55 -7.99 8.89
N ALA A 176 -46.60 -8.80 9.10
CA ALA A 176 -47.95 -8.33 9.38
C ALA A 176 -48.04 -7.56 10.71
N ASN A 177 -47.38 -8.08 11.77
CA ASN A 177 -47.43 -7.47 13.11
C ASN A 177 -46.77 -6.09 13.22
N THR A 178 -46.02 -5.65 12.20
CA THR A 178 -45.29 -4.36 12.21
C THR A 178 -46.20 -3.15 11.93
N PHE A 179 -47.34 -3.34 11.26
CA PHE A 179 -48.22 -2.25 10.82
C PHE A 179 -49.61 -2.24 11.50
N ILE A 180 -49.81 -3.06 12.54
CA ILE A 180 -51.10 -3.23 13.24
C ILE A 180 -51.35 -2.14 14.31
N GLU A 181 -50.33 -1.41 14.75
CA GLU A 181 -50.53 -0.29 15.70
C GLU A 181 -51.07 0.97 15.02
N ASP A 182 -52.35 1.26 15.30
CA ASP A 182 -53.13 2.45 14.95
C ASP A 182 -52.55 3.74 15.59
N SER A 183 -51.29 4.03 15.28
CA SER A 183 -50.53 5.17 15.78
C SER A 183 -50.18 6.06 14.60
N GLY A 184 -50.47 7.36 14.73
CA GLY A 184 -50.19 8.34 13.68
C GLY A 184 -48.74 8.32 13.17
N TYR A 185 -48.51 8.97 12.02
CA TYR A 185 -47.23 9.02 11.32
C TYR A 185 -46.02 9.14 12.25
N LYS A 186 -45.13 8.14 12.20
CA LYS A 186 -43.83 8.15 12.90
C LYS A 186 -42.76 8.70 11.97
N GLU A 187 -41.82 9.46 12.51
CA GLU A 187 -40.62 9.92 11.77
C GLU A 187 -39.71 8.75 11.38
N TYR A 188 -39.80 7.64 12.13
CA TYR A 188 -39.04 6.40 11.92
C TYR A 188 -39.95 5.18 12.12
N TYR A 189 -39.92 4.25 11.16
CA TYR A 189 -40.57 2.95 11.27
C TYR A 189 -39.50 1.89 11.54
N SER A 190 -39.67 1.11 12.61
CA SER A 190 -38.80 0.00 12.93
C SER A 190 -39.08 -1.15 11.97
N ILE A 191 -38.09 -1.57 11.18
CA ILE A 191 -38.22 -2.72 10.29
C ILE A 191 -37.86 -3.97 11.08
N PRO A 192 -38.73 -4.98 11.16
CA PRO A 192 -38.44 -6.21 11.89
C PRO A 192 -37.26 -6.96 11.27
N VAL A 193 -36.52 -7.65 12.13
CA VAL A 193 -35.35 -8.43 11.75
C VAL A 193 -35.59 -9.89 12.10
N MET A 194 -35.33 -10.78 11.14
CA MET A 194 -35.33 -12.23 11.35
C MET A 194 -33.94 -12.80 11.12
N GLU A 195 -33.60 -13.89 11.82
CA GLU A 195 -32.32 -14.57 11.68
C GLU A 195 -32.51 -15.94 11.02
N PHE A 196 -31.75 -16.20 9.95
CA PHE A 196 -31.73 -17.45 9.22
C PHE A 196 -30.27 -17.85 8.96
N HIS A 197 -29.87 -19.07 9.32
CA HIS A 197 -28.49 -19.58 9.16
C HIS A 197 -27.39 -18.63 9.66
N GLY A 198 -27.61 -17.92 10.78
CA GLY A 198 -26.65 -16.96 11.35
C GLY A 198 -26.53 -15.64 10.58
N LYS A 199 -27.43 -15.36 9.64
CA LYS A 199 -27.57 -14.07 8.96
C LYS A 199 -28.88 -13.40 9.37
N SER A 200 -28.82 -12.09 9.64
CA SER A 200 -30.00 -11.27 9.94
C SER A 200 -30.56 -10.61 8.68
N TYR A 201 -31.88 -10.69 8.50
CA TYR A 201 -32.63 -10.16 7.35
C TYR A 201 -33.66 -9.14 7.82
N TYR A 202 -33.75 -8.02 7.12
CA TYR A 202 -34.85 -7.07 7.27
C TYR A 202 -36.08 -7.57 6.51
N VAL A 203 -37.23 -7.66 7.17
CA VAL A 203 -38.47 -8.13 6.56
C VAL A 203 -39.34 -6.93 6.21
N ILE A 204 -39.64 -6.75 4.92
CA ILE A 204 -40.45 -5.65 4.41
C ILE A 204 -41.64 -6.24 3.68
N TYR A 205 -42.83 -5.76 4.01
CA TYR A 205 -44.08 -6.13 3.38
C TYR A 205 -44.75 -4.92 2.74
N PHE A 206 -45.33 -5.12 1.57
CA PHE A 206 -46.19 -4.16 0.90
C PHE A 206 -47.29 -4.89 0.16
N GLU A 207 -48.52 -4.41 0.30
CA GLU A 207 -49.64 -4.86 -0.50
C GLU A 207 -49.52 -4.32 -1.93
N LEU A 208 -49.92 -5.12 -2.91
CA LEU A 208 -49.92 -4.73 -4.32
C LEU A 208 -51.34 -4.55 -4.80
N GLU A 209 -51.63 -3.40 -5.41
CA GLU A 209 -52.88 -3.17 -6.12
C GLU A 209 -52.69 -3.29 -7.63
N THR A 210 -53.79 -3.55 -8.35
CA THR A 210 -53.78 -3.49 -9.81
C THR A 210 -53.72 -2.04 -10.25
N PHE A 211 -52.72 -1.71 -11.07
CA PHE A 211 -52.58 -0.43 -11.73
C PHE A 211 -53.68 -0.29 -12.79
N TYR A 212 -54.89 0.09 -12.38
CA TYR A 212 -55.92 0.52 -13.32
C TYR A 212 -55.67 1.98 -13.70
N GLN A 213 -55.69 2.29 -15.00
CA GLN A 213 -56.17 3.61 -15.44
C GLN A 213 -57.67 3.67 -15.17
N GLN A 214 -58.09 3.70 -13.90
CA GLN A 214 -59.48 4.02 -13.59
C GLN A 214 -59.66 5.50 -13.95
N LEU A 215 -60.39 5.73 -15.05
CA LEU A 215 -60.71 7.05 -15.61
C LEU A 215 -61.35 8.03 -14.61
N TYR A 216 -61.74 7.59 -13.41
CA TYR A 216 -62.41 8.41 -12.41
C TYR A 216 -61.98 8.04 -10.99
N LYS A 217 -60.73 8.31 -10.65
CA LYS A 217 -60.28 8.73 -9.31
C LYS A 217 -58.81 9.13 -9.45
N THR A 218 -58.52 10.43 -9.34
CA THR A 218 -57.15 10.94 -9.31
C THR A 218 -56.47 10.45 -8.02
N GLN A 219 -55.92 9.23 -8.06
CA GLN A 219 -54.84 8.86 -7.16
C GLN A 219 -53.75 9.92 -7.32
N TRP A 220 -53.10 10.30 -6.23
CA TRP A 220 -52.01 11.30 -6.19
C TRP A 220 -51.01 11.14 -7.34
N TRP A 221 -50.74 9.90 -7.77
CA TRP A 221 -49.87 9.61 -8.92
C TRP A 221 -50.46 10.05 -10.28
N GLY A 222 -51.76 9.90 -10.50
CA GLY A 222 -52.44 10.38 -11.70
C GLY A 222 -52.42 11.90 -11.79
N ALA A 223 -52.78 12.59 -10.69
CA ALA A 223 -52.70 14.04 -10.58
C ALA A 223 -51.26 14.55 -10.75
N ILE A 224 -50.27 13.91 -10.10
CA ILE A 224 -48.85 14.24 -10.30
C ILE A 224 -48.42 14.02 -11.74
N ASN A 225 -48.82 12.91 -12.39
CA ASN A 225 -48.38 12.63 -13.76
C ASN A 225 -49.05 13.58 -14.77
N GLU A 226 -50.30 13.99 -14.53
CA GLU A 226 -51.01 14.99 -15.32
C GLU A 226 -50.44 16.39 -15.10
N ILE A 227 -50.17 16.77 -13.85
CA ILE A 227 -49.42 17.98 -13.49
C ILE A 227 -48.02 17.95 -14.11
N VAL A 228 -47.29 16.84 -14.07
CA VAL A 228 -45.97 16.69 -14.70
C VAL A 228 -46.06 16.80 -16.23
N ASN A 229 -47.13 16.28 -16.85
CA ASN A 229 -47.36 16.40 -18.29
C ASN A 229 -47.84 17.80 -18.71
N ASN A 230 -48.58 18.50 -17.88
CA ASN A 230 -49.04 19.87 -18.11
C ASN A 230 -47.96 20.93 -17.76
N LEU A 231 -47.16 20.68 -16.71
CA LEU A 231 -45.95 21.44 -16.35
C LEU A 231 -44.78 21.14 -17.29
N ARG A 232 -44.86 20.03 -18.06
CA ARG A 232 -44.08 19.84 -19.28
C ARG A 232 -44.56 20.84 -20.33
N LEU A 233 -44.21 22.11 -20.13
CA LEU A 233 -43.98 23.02 -21.24
C LEU A 233 -43.16 22.24 -22.28
N LYS A 234 -43.57 22.22 -23.55
CA LYS A 234 -42.74 21.74 -24.66
C LYS A 234 -41.52 22.68 -24.80
N ARG A 235 -40.57 22.58 -23.86
CA ARG A 235 -39.38 23.45 -23.68
C ARG A 235 -38.25 23.11 -24.62
N LEU A 236 -38.42 22.09 -25.47
CA LEU A 236 -37.40 21.63 -26.40
C LEU A 236 -37.94 21.76 -27.83
N PRO A 237 -37.16 22.32 -28.77
CA PRO A 237 -35.78 22.79 -28.62
C PRO A 237 -35.64 24.06 -27.75
N LEU A 238 -34.50 24.21 -27.06
CA LEU A 238 -34.15 25.42 -26.30
C LEU A 238 -33.89 26.60 -27.26
N THR A 239 -34.13 27.82 -26.79
CA THR A 239 -33.67 29.03 -27.51
C THR A 239 -32.15 29.19 -27.40
N ASP A 240 -31.52 29.93 -28.32
CA ASP A 240 -30.06 30.11 -28.31
C ASP A 240 -29.57 30.84 -27.05
N ALA A 241 -30.39 31.74 -26.49
CA ALA A 241 -30.13 32.39 -25.21
C ALA A 241 -30.12 31.38 -24.05
N GLN A 242 -31.14 30.52 -23.95
CA GLN A 242 -31.24 29.48 -22.93
C GLN A 242 -30.09 28.47 -23.03
N LEU A 243 -29.74 28.08 -24.25
CA LEU A 243 -28.63 27.18 -24.54
C LEU A 243 -27.29 27.79 -24.08
N HIS A 244 -27.02 29.04 -24.44
CA HIS A 244 -25.79 29.72 -24.04
C HIS A 244 -25.73 29.95 -22.52
N GLU A 245 -26.87 30.24 -21.88
CA GLU A 245 -26.95 30.37 -20.42
C GLU A 245 -26.59 29.06 -19.70
N GLN A 246 -27.08 27.91 -20.19
CA GLN A 246 -26.70 26.60 -19.63
C GLN A 246 -25.20 26.34 -19.74
N PHE A 247 -24.57 26.67 -20.88
CA PHE A 247 -23.12 26.57 -21.02
C PHE A 247 -22.39 27.55 -20.10
N LYS A 248 -22.84 28.80 -19.99
CA LYS A 248 -22.23 29.81 -19.11
C LYS A 248 -22.25 29.35 -17.65
N LYS A 249 -23.38 28.80 -17.19
CA LYS A 249 -23.54 28.26 -15.83
C LYS A 249 -22.57 27.11 -15.53
N LYS A 250 -22.33 26.20 -16.48
CA LYS A 250 -21.48 25.01 -16.26
C LYS A 250 -20.00 25.18 -16.61
N LEU A 251 -19.67 26.02 -17.60
CA LEU A 251 -18.32 26.15 -18.16
C LEU A 251 -17.65 27.51 -17.87
N GLY A 252 -18.41 28.48 -17.37
CA GLY A 252 -17.98 29.86 -17.29
C GLY A 252 -18.00 30.57 -18.65
N PHE A 253 -17.95 31.90 -18.63
CA PHE A 253 -18.20 32.74 -19.80
C PHE A 253 -17.25 32.45 -20.98
N LYS A 254 -15.93 32.43 -20.75
CA LYS A 254 -14.92 32.27 -21.82
C LYS A 254 -15.06 30.94 -22.58
N ARG A 255 -15.36 29.83 -21.90
CA ARG A 255 -15.56 28.52 -22.54
C ARG A 255 -16.94 28.39 -23.18
N ALA A 256 -17.97 28.99 -22.58
CA ALA A 256 -19.32 29.01 -23.15
C ALA A 256 -19.38 29.73 -24.51
N MET A 257 -18.53 30.73 -24.74
CA MET A 257 -18.43 31.41 -26.05
C MET A 257 -17.95 30.46 -27.16
N LYS A 258 -17.03 29.54 -26.87
CA LYS A 258 -16.58 28.52 -27.83
C LYS A 258 -17.69 27.50 -28.16
N CYS A 259 -18.64 27.30 -27.26
CA CYS A 259 -19.78 26.40 -27.44
C CYS A 259 -20.84 26.91 -28.43
N LYS A 260 -20.67 28.11 -28.98
CA LYS A 260 -21.45 28.58 -30.14
C LYS A 260 -21.13 27.80 -31.41
N SER A 261 -19.90 27.30 -31.55
CA SER A 261 -19.55 26.34 -32.60
C SER A 261 -20.29 25.04 -32.32
N ILE A 262 -21.06 24.56 -33.30
CA ILE A 262 -21.91 23.37 -33.15
C ILE A 262 -21.08 22.13 -32.75
N PRO A 263 -19.99 21.74 -33.45
CA PRO A 263 -19.21 20.57 -33.06
C PRO A 263 -18.66 20.65 -31.63
N PHE A 264 -18.10 21.81 -31.27
CA PHE A 264 -17.54 22.04 -29.93
C PHE A 264 -18.64 22.09 -28.86
N GLY A 265 -19.77 22.73 -29.17
CA GLY A 265 -20.93 22.84 -28.30
C GLY A 265 -21.58 21.48 -28.04
N MET A 266 -21.77 20.65 -29.07
CA MET A 266 -22.32 19.30 -28.93
C MET A 266 -21.40 18.42 -28.07
N LYS A 267 -20.09 18.41 -28.35
CA LYS A 267 -19.12 17.69 -27.52
C LYS A 267 -19.15 18.18 -26.07
N SER A 268 -19.13 19.50 -25.85
CA SER A 268 -19.21 20.09 -24.51
C SER A 268 -20.52 19.74 -23.79
N ALA A 269 -21.64 19.67 -24.50
CA ALA A 269 -22.92 19.26 -23.95
C ALA A 269 -22.89 17.80 -23.49
N VAL A 270 -22.28 16.91 -24.28
CA VAL A 270 -22.10 15.49 -23.94
C VAL A 270 -21.19 15.34 -22.72
N GLU A 271 -20.02 15.95 -22.75
CA GLU A 271 -19.04 15.87 -21.65
C GLU A 271 -19.66 16.32 -20.32
N ARG A 272 -20.50 17.37 -20.35
CA ARG A 272 -21.18 17.95 -19.18
C ARG A 272 -22.56 17.38 -18.87
N GLY A 273 -23.12 16.53 -19.73
CA GLY A 273 -24.43 15.89 -19.51
C GLY A 273 -25.63 16.81 -19.74
N LEU A 274 -25.46 17.84 -20.55
CA LEU A 274 -26.51 18.79 -20.91
C LEU A 274 -27.42 18.19 -22.00
N SER A 275 -28.21 17.18 -21.62
CA SER A 275 -29.06 16.40 -22.56
C SER A 275 -30.05 17.27 -23.34
N ALA A 276 -30.61 18.30 -22.71
CA ALA A 276 -31.53 19.26 -23.33
C ALA A 276 -30.84 20.11 -24.42
N VAL A 277 -29.61 20.57 -24.14
CA VAL A 277 -28.78 21.32 -25.09
C VAL A 277 -28.37 20.41 -26.24
N PHE A 278 -27.95 19.18 -25.94
CA PHE A 278 -27.59 18.20 -26.97
C PHE A 278 -28.77 17.93 -27.91
N HIS A 279 -29.95 17.67 -27.36
CA HIS A 279 -31.17 17.44 -28.15
C HIS A 279 -31.52 18.64 -29.04
N THR A 280 -31.33 19.86 -28.52
CA THR A 280 -31.54 21.09 -29.30
C THR A 280 -30.58 21.19 -30.47
N PHE A 281 -29.28 20.96 -30.22
CA PHE A 281 -28.28 20.94 -31.29
C PHE A 281 -28.52 19.82 -32.30
N SER A 282 -28.89 18.62 -31.85
CA SER A 282 -29.12 17.48 -32.74
C SER A 282 -30.28 17.71 -33.72
N ARG A 283 -31.30 18.51 -33.34
CA ARG A 283 -32.38 18.90 -34.26
C ARG A 283 -31.97 19.96 -35.28
N LYS A 284 -31.00 20.82 -34.93
CA LYS A 284 -30.48 21.88 -35.82
C LYS A 284 -29.35 21.40 -36.74
N THR A 285 -28.97 20.12 -36.67
CA THR A 285 -27.77 19.59 -37.35
C THR A 285 -28.08 18.35 -38.16
N SER A 286 -27.34 18.16 -39.26
CA SER A 286 -27.42 16.95 -40.08
C SER A 286 -26.73 15.78 -39.37
N SER A 287 -27.18 14.54 -39.67
CA SER A 287 -26.54 13.33 -39.16
C SER A 287 -25.05 13.21 -39.54
N SER A 288 -24.67 13.72 -40.73
CA SER A 288 -23.28 13.77 -41.17
C SER A 288 -22.40 14.58 -40.21
N THR A 289 -22.88 15.73 -39.74
CA THR A 289 -22.16 16.61 -38.81
C THR A 289 -21.97 15.97 -37.44
N ILE A 290 -22.98 15.24 -36.95
CA ILE A 290 -22.92 14.55 -35.65
C ILE A 290 -21.93 13.38 -35.69
N SER A 291 -21.78 12.74 -36.86
CA SER A 291 -20.89 11.60 -37.05
C SER A 291 -19.41 11.96 -37.21
N VAL A 292 -19.08 13.25 -37.32
CA VAL A 292 -17.70 13.74 -37.45
C VAL A 292 -16.90 13.36 -36.21
N SER A 293 -15.72 12.80 -36.45
CA SER A 293 -14.71 12.54 -35.43
C SER A 293 -13.88 13.79 -35.13
N ASP A 294 -13.52 13.98 -33.87
CA ASP A 294 -12.58 15.03 -33.47
C ASP A 294 -11.13 14.73 -33.92
N GLU A 295 -10.19 15.62 -33.58
CA GLU A 295 -8.76 15.48 -33.90
C GLU A 295 -8.14 14.18 -33.37
N ALA A 296 -8.71 13.63 -32.30
CA ALA A 296 -8.28 12.35 -31.73
C ALA A 296 -9.05 11.16 -32.32
N GLY A 297 -9.96 11.37 -33.29
CA GLY A 297 -10.71 10.32 -33.96
C GLY A 297 -12.01 9.91 -33.26
N TYR A 298 -12.41 10.58 -32.19
CA TYR A 298 -13.61 10.25 -31.41
C TYR A 298 -14.85 10.97 -31.92
N THR A 299 -15.94 10.24 -32.12
CA THR A 299 -17.25 10.83 -32.43
C THR A 299 -18.02 11.18 -31.16
N ILE A 300 -19.11 11.95 -31.30
CA ILE A 300 -20.03 12.27 -30.19
C ILE A 300 -20.52 11.01 -29.47
N PHE A 301 -20.74 9.91 -30.21
CA PHE A 301 -21.19 8.65 -29.65
C PHE A 301 -20.15 8.04 -28.69
N HIS A 302 -18.86 8.13 -29.04
CA HIS A 302 -17.74 7.72 -28.18
C HIS A 302 -17.68 8.55 -26.89
N HIS A 303 -17.79 9.88 -27.02
CA HIS A 303 -17.82 10.80 -25.87
C HIS A 303 -19.02 10.51 -24.96
N ALA A 304 -20.19 10.22 -25.52
CA ALA A 304 -21.39 9.89 -24.74
C ALA A 304 -21.20 8.60 -23.92
N ALA A 305 -20.50 7.61 -24.48
CA ALA A 305 -20.16 6.38 -23.78
C ALA A 305 -19.11 6.59 -22.68
N LEU A 306 -18.03 7.30 -22.97
CA LEU A 306 -16.98 7.65 -22.02
C LEU A 306 -17.50 8.48 -20.83
N HIS A 307 -18.54 9.30 -21.04
CA HIS A 307 -19.11 10.19 -20.01
C HIS A 307 -20.41 9.68 -19.36
N ASN A 308 -20.78 8.41 -19.57
CA ASN A 308 -21.98 7.78 -19.00
C ASN A 308 -23.29 8.54 -19.32
N ARG A 309 -23.49 8.92 -20.60
CA ARG A 309 -24.62 9.75 -21.06
C ARG A 309 -25.73 8.94 -21.72
N VAL A 310 -26.43 8.12 -20.94
CA VAL A 310 -27.50 7.22 -21.40
C VAL A 310 -28.56 7.94 -22.23
N SER A 311 -29.04 9.10 -21.79
CA SER A 311 -30.05 9.88 -22.52
C SER A 311 -29.62 10.26 -23.93
N ILE A 312 -28.35 10.62 -24.11
CA ILE A 312 -27.77 10.99 -25.40
C ILE A 312 -27.55 9.74 -26.26
N ILE A 313 -27.07 8.64 -25.66
CA ILE A 313 -26.95 7.35 -26.36
C ILE A 313 -28.30 6.90 -26.89
N CYS A 314 -29.37 6.93 -26.09
CA CYS A 314 -30.72 6.60 -26.53
C CYS A 314 -31.19 7.49 -27.69
N GLN A 315 -30.93 8.80 -27.63
CA GLN A 315 -31.26 9.71 -28.73
C GLN A 315 -30.51 9.35 -30.02
N LEU A 316 -29.22 9.03 -29.93
CA LEU A 316 -28.41 8.62 -31.07
C LEU A 316 -28.84 7.26 -31.63
N CYS A 317 -29.14 6.27 -30.78
CA CYS A 317 -29.67 4.98 -31.21
C CYS A 317 -31.02 5.13 -31.93
N ASN A 318 -31.93 5.94 -31.39
CA ASN A 318 -33.24 6.23 -32.01
C ASN A 318 -33.11 6.96 -33.36
N ALA A 319 -32.03 7.69 -33.56
CA ALA A 319 -31.68 8.35 -34.83
C ALA A 319 -30.86 7.44 -35.77
N ASN A 320 -30.81 6.13 -35.52
CA ASN A 320 -30.14 5.11 -36.33
C ASN A 320 -28.61 5.31 -36.49
N PHE A 321 -27.94 5.94 -35.52
CA PHE A 321 -26.48 5.97 -35.51
C PHE A 321 -25.91 4.57 -35.23
N LYS A 322 -24.77 4.26 -35.87
CA LYS A 322 -24.11 2.95 -35.74
C LYS A 322 -23.56 2.77 -34.31
N VAL A 323 -24.19 1.88 -33.54
CA VAL A 323 -23.79 1.56 -32.15
C VAL A 323 -22.34 1.06 -32.06
N ASN A 324 -21.90 0.28 -33.05
CA ASN A 324 -20.56 -0.28 -33.15
C ASN A 324 -19.58 0.61 -33.94
N GLN A 325 -19.85 1.91 -34.04
CA GLN A 325 -18.93 2.83 -34.72
C GLN A 325 -17.54 2.72 -34.08
N ARG A 326 -16.50 2.54 -34.89
CA ARG A 326 -15.12 2.52 -34.40
C ARG A 326 -14.53 3.92 -34.43
N ARG A 327 -13.70 4.23 -33.43
CA ARG A 327 -12.86 5.43 -33.43
C ARG A 327 -11.97 5.41 -34.67
N PHE A 328 -11.87 6.55 -35.34
CA PHE A 328 -10.96 6.69 -36.49
C PHE A 328 -9.52 6.74 -36.00
N VAL A 329 -8.69 5.79 -36.45
CA VAL A 329 -7.26 5.75 -36.19
C VAL A 329 -6.57 5.44 -37.53
N THR A 330 -5.55 6.21 -37.89
CA THR A 330 -4.82 5.97 -39.13
C THR A 330 -4.23 4.55 -39.12
N PHE A 331 -4.52 3.78 -40.16
CA PHE A 331 -4.01 2.41 -40.40
C PHE A 331 -4.37 1.33 -39.36
N SER A 332 -5.38 1.53 -38.50
CA SER A 332 -5.78 0.49 -37.53
C SER A 332 -7.23 0.61 -37.05
N GLN A 333 -7.76 -0.48 -36.46
CA GLN A 333 -9.12 -0.51 -35.90
C GLN A 333 -9.11 0.07 -34.47
N GLY A 334 -9.78 1.21 -34.30
CA GLY A 334 -9.95 1.85 -32.99
C GLY A 334 -11.02 1.18 -32.10
N PRO A 335 -11.09 1.59 -30.82
CA PRO A 335 -12.12 1.14 -29.87
C PRO A 335 -13.53 1.58 -30.32
N THR A 336 -14.54 0.81 -29.93
CA THR A 336 -15.96 1.17 -30.06
C THR A 336 -16.46 1.94 -28.83
N PRO A 337 -17.65 2.56 -28.85
CA PRO A 337 -18.26 3.16 -27.67
C PRO A 337 -18.33 2.23 -26.46
N LEU A 338 -18.59 0.92 -26.67
CA LEU A 338 -18.65 -0.05 -25.58
C LEU A 338 -17.28 -0.28 -24.92
N HIS A 339 -16.17 -0.23 -25.67
CA HIS A 339 -14.83 -0.28 -25.10
C HIS A 339 -14.56 0.93 -24.18
N LEU A 340 -14.97 2.12 -24.60
CA LEU A 340 -14.77 3.35 -23.83
C LEU A 340 -15.67 3.42 -22.60
N ALA A 341 -16.91 2.90 -22.70
CA ALA A 341 -17.78 2.72 -21.54
C ALA A 341 -17.15 1.74 -20.52
N ALA A 342 -16.56 0.64 -21.01
CA ALA A 342 -15.86 -0.32 -20.18
C ALA A 342 -14.60 0.26 -19.53
N GLN A 343 -13.85 1.11 -20.24
CA GLN A 343 -12.69 1.83 -19.71
C GLN A 343 -13.04 2.79 -18.59
N ALA A 344 -14.10 3.60 -18.78
CA ALA A 344 -14.48 4.68 -17.87
C ALA A 344 -15.41 4.24 -16.73
N CYS A 345 -15.70 2.94 -16.63
CA CYS A 345 -16.69 2.39 -15.69
C CYS A 345 -18.06 3.07 -15.86
N SER A 346 -18.53 3.27 -17.09
CA SER A 346 -19.83 3.86 -17.40
C SER A 346 -20.91 2.77 -17.43
N LEU A 347 -21.33 2.28 -16.26
CA LEU A 347 -22.17 1.09 -16.14
C LEU A 347 -23.52 1.23 -16.87
N GLU A 348 -24.23 2.32 -16.65
CA GLU A 348 -25.56 2.52 -17.24
C GLU A 348 -25.49 2.65 -18.76
N THR A 349 -24.46 3.32 -19.29
CA THR A 349 -24.22 3.31 -20.74
C THR A 349 -23.86 1.92 -21.25
N THR A 350 -23.02 1.16 -20.55
CA THR A 350 -22.71 -0.23 -20.94
C THR A 350 -23.99 -1.07 -21.06
N VAL A 351 -24.86 -1.04 -20.04
CA VAL A 351 -26.14 -1.75 -20.07
C VAL A 351 -27.02 -1.26 -21.22
N CYS A 352 -27.11 0.05 -21.44
CA CYS A 352 -27.88 0.64 -22.54
C CYS A 352 -27.37 0.20 -23.93
N LEU A 353 -26.04 0.16 -24.13
CA LEU A 353 -25.42 -0.29 -25.37
C LEU A 353 -25.68 -1.78 -25.61
N LEU A 354 -25.56 -2.63 -24.59
CA LEU A 354 -25.87 -4.05 -24.68
C LEU A 354 -27.36 -4.29 -25.02
N CYS A 355 -28.27 -3.52 -24.41
CA CYS A 355 -29.70 -3.53 -24.77
C CYS A 355 -29.94 -3.07 -26.21
N SER A 356 -29.10 -2.16 -26.71
CA SER A 356 -29.11 -1.67 -28.10
C SER A 356 -28.35 -2.59 -29.07
N LYS A 357 -28.06 -3.84 -28.66
CA LYS A 357 -27.35 -4.86 -29.46
C LYS A 357 -25.93 -4.44 -29.88
N ALA A 358 -25.23 -3.68 -29.06
CA ALA A 358 -23.79 -3.45 -29.23
C ALA A 358 -23.05 -4.79 -29.27
N ASP A 359 -22.11 -4.92 -30.20
CA ASP A 359 -21.31 -6.12 -30.34
C ASP A 359 -20.13 -6.05 -29.36
N TYR A 360 -20.24 -6.86 -28.31
CA TYR A 360 -19.25 -6.99 -27.26
C TYR A 360 -18.09 -7.93 -27.62
N THR A 361 -18.12 -8.55 -28.81
CA THR A 361 -17.06 -9.45 -29.29
C THR A 361 -16.02 -8.74 -30.17
N LEU A 362 -16.32 -7.53 -30.63
CA LEU A 362 -15.39 -6.73 -31.41
C LEU A 362 -14.13 -6.43 -30.60
N SER A 363 -12.97 -6.69 -31.19
CA SER A 363 -11.68 -6.30 -30.64
C SER A 363 -11.14 -5.02 -31.28
N GLU A 364 -10.32 -4.26 -30.55
CA GLU A 364 -9.50 -3.17 -31.12
C GLU A 364 -8.10 -3.65 -31.52
N LYS A 365 -7.19 -2.72 -31.85
CA LYS A 365 -5.84 -2.99 -32.36
C LYS A 365 -5.02 -3.98 -31.53
N ARG A 366 -5.13 -3.98 -30.21
CA ARG A 366 -4.43 -4.93 -29.30
C ARG A 366 -5.14 -6.28 -29.20
N GLY A 367 -6.25 -6.45 -29.91
CA GLY A 367 -7.08 -7.63 -29.81
C GLY A 367 -7.96 -7.64 -28.56
N TRP A 368 -8.08 -6.51 -27.85
CA TRP A 368 -8.87 -6.43 -26.63
C TRP A 368 -10.34 -6.17 -26.95
N MET A 369 -11.21 -6.99 -26.36
CA MET A 369 -12.66 -6.78 -26.29
C MET A 369 -13.03 -5.85 -25.11
N PRO A 370 -14.28 -5.37 -24.98
CA PRO A 370 -14.70 -4.56 -23.83
C PRO A 370 -14.44 -5.19 -22.45
N ILE A 371 -14.52 -6.53 -22.31
CA ILE A 371 -14.22 -7.19 -21.04
C ILE A 371 -12.74 -7.09 -20.65
N HIS A 372 -11.84 -7.12 -21.63
CA HIS A 372 -10.40 -6.92 -21.42
C HIS A 372 -10.10 -5.51 -20.93
N PHE A 373 -10.78 -4.49 -21.47
CA PHE A 373 -10.71 -3.12 -20.96
C PHE A 373 -11.22 -3.05 -19.52
N ALA A 374 -12.39 -3.63 -19.24
CA ALA A 374 -12.95 -3.64 -17.90
C ALA A 374 -11.99 -4.27 -16.89
N ALA A 375 -11.36 -5.38 -17.25
CA ALA A 375 -10.41 -6.06 -16.39
C ALA A 375 -9.10 -5.31 -16.19
N PHE A 376 -8.54 -4.72 -17.25
CA PHE A 376 -7.32 -3.93 -17.16
C PHE A 376 -7.52 -2.67 -16.28
N TYR A 377 -8.68 -2.01 -16.37
CA TYR A 377 -8.96 -0.76 -15.64
C TYR A 377 -9.63 -0.95 -14.28
N ASP A 378 -9.73 -2.19 -13.80
CA ASP A 378 -10.30 -2.56 -12.50
C ASP A 378 -11.80 -2.25 -12.32
N ASN A 379 -12.58 -2.43 -13.39
CA ASN A 379 -14.00 -2.08 -13.47
C ASN A 379 -14.92 -3.31 -13.32
N VAL A 380 -14.96 -3.87 -12.11
CA VAL A 380 -15.72 -5.09 -11.76
C VAL A 380 -17.18 -5.05 -12.22
N CYS A 381 -17.88 -3.92 -12.04
CA CYS A 381 -19.30 -3.80 -12.40
C CYS A 381 -19.56 -4.00 -13.90
N ILE A 382 -18.61 -3.60 -14.75
CA ILE A 382 -18.68 -3.81 -16.19
C ILE A 382 -18.47 -5.30 -16.52
N ILE A 383 -17.54 -5.96 -15.85
CA ILE A 383 -17.29 -7.41 -15.99
C ILE A 383 -18.57 -8.17 -15.63
N ILE A 384 -19.22 -7.82 -14.52
CA ILE A 384 -20.51 -8.40 -14.11
C ILE A 384 -21.54 -8.25 -15.23
N ALA A 385 -21.73 -7.04 -15.76
CA ALA A 385 -22.72 -6.79 -16.82
C ALA A 385 -22.43 -7.56 -18.12
N LEU A 386 -21.16 -7.67 -18.50
CA LEU A 386 -20.73 -8.41 -19.69
C LEU A 386 -20.88 -9.93 -19.50
N CYS A 387 -20.42 -10.50 -18.38
CA CYS A 387 -20.54 -11.93 -18.11
C CYS A 387 -21.99 -12.38 -17.90
N ARG A 388 -22.88 -11.50 -17.39
CA ARG A 388 -24.33 -11.78 -17.38
C ARG A 388 -24.92 -11.87 -18.78
N LYS A 389 -24.37 -11.11 -19.74
CA LYS A 389 -24.80 -11.16 -21.14
C LYS A 389 -24.26 -12.40 -21.85
N ASP A 390 -23.01 -12.74 -21.59
CA ASP A 390 -22.32 -13.90 -22.14
C ASP A 390 -21.23 -14.39 -21.17
N PRO A 391 -21.47 -15.52 -20.47
CA PRO A 391 -20.49 -16.08 -19.53
C PRO A 391 -19.17 -16.52 -20.17
N SER A 392 -19.15 -16.81 -21.48
CA SER A 392 -17.93 -17.27 -22.17
C SER A 392 -16.83 -16.21 -22.22
N LEU A 393 -17.21 -14.93 -22.06
CA LEU A 393 -16.29 -13.80 -22.01
C LEU A 393 -15.28 -13.90 -20.86
N LEU A 394 -15.60 -14.64 -19.80
CA LEU A 394 -14.72 -14.83 -18.65
C LEU A 394 -13.33 -15.35 -19.05
N GLU A 395 -13.30 -16.24 -20.05
CA GLU A 395 -12.11 -16.91 -20.58
C GLU A 395 -11.74 -16.44 -21.99
N ALA A 396 -12.31 -15.32 -22.46
CA ALA A 396 -11.99 -14.78 -23.77
C ALA A 396 -10.50 -14.40 -23.85
N GLU A 397 -9.83 -14.76 -24.94
CA GLU A 397 -8.41 -14.47 -25.14
C GLU A 397 -8.24 -13.31 -26.12
N ALA A 398 -7.37 -12.35 -25.78
CA ALA A 398 -7.05 -11.23 -26.66
C ALA A 398 -6.39 -11.72 -27.98
N THR A 399 -6.87 -11.25 -29.12
CA THR A 399 -6.50 -11.83 -30.43
C THR A 399 -5.12 -11.42 -30.95
N ALA A 400 -4.51 -10.35 -30.43
CA ALA A 400 -3.24 -9.82 -30.94
C ALA A 400 -2.18 -9.56 -29.86
N GLU A 401 -2.56 -9.15 -28.65
CA GLU A 401 -1.62 -8.88 -27.56
C GLU A 401 -1.57 -10.05 -26.56
N ASN A 402 -0.57 -10.90 -26.74
CA ASN A 402 -0.17 -12.01 -25.85
C ASN A 402 -1.26 -13.04 -25.48
N GLN A 403 -2.42 -13.09 -26.15
CA GLN A 403 -3.52 -14.00 -25.81
C GLN A 403 -3.92 -13.94 -24.34
N CYS A 404 -3.84 -12.75 -23.74
CA CYS A 404 -4.21 -12.58 -22.34
C CYS A 404 -5.73 -12.73 -22.15
N THR A 405 -6.13 -13.49 -21.14
CA THR A 405 -7.50 -13.50 -20.62
C THR A 405 -7.78 -12.24 -19.78
N PRO A 406 -9.05 -11.93 -19.44
CA PRO A 406 -9.37 -10.87 -18.47
C PRO A 406 -8.55 -10.99 -17.18
N LEU A 407 -8.36 -12.20 -16.68
CA LEU A 407 -7.58 -12.44 -15.46
C LEU A 407 -6.10 -12.08 -15.62
N LEU A 408 -5.47 -12.45 -16.73
CA LEU A 408 -4.07 -12.12 -17.02
C LEU A 408 -3.86 -10.63 -17.26
N LEU A 409 -4.81 -9.94 -17.90
CA LEU A 409 -4.75 -8.48 -18.04
C LEU A 409 -4.92 -7.76 -16.70
N ALA A 410 -5.83 -8.22 -15.84
CA ALA A 410 -5.97 -7.67 -14.49
C ALA A 410 -4.67 -7.86 -13.67
N ALA A 411 -4.00 -9.01 -13.82
CA ALA A 411 -2.69 -9.26 -13.23
C ALA A 411 -1.60 -8.31 -13.74
N THR A 412 -1.65 -7.93 -15.01
CA THR A 412 -0.69 -7.02 -15.66
C THR A 412 -0.90 -5.57 -15.24
N SER A 413 -2.14 -5.16 -14.98
CA SER A 413 -2.47 -3.81 -14.51
C SER A 413 -2.49 -3.67 -12.98
N GLY A 414 -2.52 -4.77 -12.25
CA GLY A 414 -2.63 -4.77 -10.79
C GLY A 414 -4.05 -4.47 -10.30
N ALA A 415 -5.05 -4.76 -11.14
CA ALA A 415 -6.47 -4.63 -10.86
C ALA A 415 -6.93 -5.69 -9.85
N LEU A 416 -6.60 -5.45 -8.58
CA LEU A 416 -6.78 -6.43 -7.50
C LEU A 416 -8.27 -6.76 -7.25
N ASP A 417 -9.17 -5.78 -7.33
CA ASP A 417 -10.61 -6.04 -7.11
C ASP A 417 -11.18 -6.94 -8.21
N THR A 418 -10.73 -6.72 -9.45
CA THR A 418 -11.03 -7.58 -10.57
C THR A 418 -10.49 -8.99 -10.37
N ILE A 419 -9.24 -9.14 -9.95
CA ILE A 419 -8.67 -10.48 -9.67
C ILE A 419 -9.47 -11.21 -8.59
N GLN A 420 -9.82 -10.50 -7.51
CA GLN A 420 -10.67 -11.05 -6.43
C GLN A 420 -12.02 -11.52 -6.97
N TYR A 421 -12.67 -10.68 -7.77
CA TYR A 421 -13.96 -11.01 -8.36
C TYR A 421 -13.85 -12.20 -9.34
N LEU A 422 -12.90 -12.16 -10.28
CA LEU A 422 -12.69 -13.22 -11.26
C LEU A 422 -12.41 -14.58 -10.59
N PHE A 423 -11.59 -14.60 -9.52
CA PHE A 423 -11.38 -15.81 -8.72
C PHE A 423 -12.69 -16.30 -8.07
N SER A 424 -13.51 -15.38 -7.55
CA SER A 424 -14.78 -15.74 -6.90
C SER A 424 -15.80 -16.38 -7.84
N ILE A 425 -15.69 -16.13 -9.15
CA ILE A 425 -16.56 -16.72 -10.19
C ILE A 425 -15.87 -17.83 -10.99
N GLY A 426 -14.71 -18.32 -10.53
CA GLY A 426 -14.06 -19.50 -11.10
C GLY A 426 -13.22 -19.27 -12.36
N ALA A 427 -12.71 -18.05 -12.59
CA ALA A 427 -11.80 -17.79 -13.70
C ALA A 427 -10.55 -18.69 -13.63
N ASN A 428 -10.10 -19.20 -14.77
CA ASN A 428 -9.03 -20.18 -14.84
C ASN A 428 -7.64 -19.56 -14.64
N TRP A 429 -7.13 -19.59 -13.41
CA TRP A 429 -5.78 -19.12 -13.08
C TRP A 429 -4.64 -19.97 -13.63
N ARG A 430 -4.92 -21.14 -14.24
CA ARG A 430 -3.91 -21.98 -14.90
C ARG A 430 -3.54 -21.48 -16.30
N LYS A 431 -4.32 -20.55 -16.87
CA LYS A 431 -4.04 -19.95 -18.16
C LYS A 431 -2.72 -19.15 -18.13
N THR A 432 -2.03 -19.16 -19.26
CA THR A 432 -0.80 -18.39 -19.48
C THR A 432 -0.92 -17.58 -20.75
N ASP A 433 -0.17 -16.48 -20.82
CA ASP A 433 0.02 -15.75 -22.07
C ASP A 433 0.85 -16.56 -23.10
N ILE A 434 1.00 -16.05 -24.33
CA ILE A 434 1.80 -16.72 -25.38
C ILE A 434 3.28 -16.95 -25.00
N LYS A 435 3.78 -16.29 -23.95
CA LYS A 435 5.16 -16.41 -23.46
C LYS A 435 5.23 -17.34 -22.23
N GLY A 436 4.15 -18.04 -21.91
CA GLY A 436 4.06 -18.93 -20.75
C GLY A 436 3.94 -18.20 -19.40
N ASN A 437 3.65 -16.90 -19.37
CA ASN A 437 3.46 -16.17 -18.13
C ASN A 437 2.05 -16.40 -17.58
N ASN A 438 1.98 -17.01 -16.40
CA ASN A 438 0.75 -17.03 -15.59
C ASN A 438 0.55 -15.69 -14.83
N ILE A 439 -0.53 -15.61 -14.04
CA ILE A 439 -0.85 -14.45 -13.19
C ILE A 439 0.31 -14.02 -12.27
N ILE A 440 1.07 -14.95 -11.69
CA ILE A 440 2.21 -14.63 -10.81
C ILE A 440 3.31 -13.93 -11.63
N HIS A 441 3.69 -14.51 -12.77
CA HIS A 441 4.73 -13.94 -13.64
C HIS A 441 4.39 -12.52 -14.07
N LEU A 442 3.15 -12.29 -14.52
CA LEU A 442 2.70 -10.97 -14.96
C LEU A 442 2.74 -9.97 -13.81
N SER A 443 2.19 -10.32 -12.64
CA SER A 443 2.23 -9.46 -11.46
C SER A 443 3.66 -9.14 -10.99
N VAL A 444 4.61 -10.08 -11.09
CA VAL A 444 6.03 -9.82 -10.80
C VAL A 444 6.63 -8.88 -11.84
N LEU A 445 6.47 -9.19 -13.14
CA LEU A 445 7.04 -8.43 -14.24
C LEU A 445 6.54 -6.97 -14.29
N THR A 446 5.36 -6.72 -13.76
CA THR A 446 4.75 -5.38 -13.62
C THR A 446 4.65 -4.92 -12.17
N PHE A 447 5.41 -5.52 -11.24
CA PHE A 447 5.61 -5.05 -9.87
C PHE A 447 4.34 -4.86 -9.00
N HIS A 448 3.31 -5.67 -9.22
CA HIS A 448 2.04 -5.61 -8.47
C HIS A 448 2.08 -6.52 -7.23
N THR A 449 2.87 -6.13 -6.23
CA THR A 449 3.09 -6.95 -5.01
C THR A 449 1.84 -7.17 -4.17
N GLU A 450 0.83 -6.29 -4.23
CA GLU A 450 -0.46 -6.51 -3.53
C GLU A 450 -1.23 -7.69 -4.12
N VAL A 451 -1.13 -7.92 -5.44
CA VAL A 451 -1.69 -9.13 -6.09
C VAL A 451 -0.96 -10.37 -5.58
N LEU A 452 0.38 -10.33 -5.51
CA LEU A 452 1.17 -11.44 -4.98
C LEU A 452 0.81 -11.76 -3.53
N LYS A 453 0.67 -10.76 -2.68
CA LYS A 453 0.23 -10.93 -1.28
C LYS A 453 -1.17 -11.55 -1.18
N TYR A 454 -2.09 -11.15 -2.06
CA TYR A 454 -3.42 -11.75 -2.12
C TYR A 454 -3.34 -13.23 -2.52
N ILE A 455 -2.59 -13.59 -3.56
CA ILE A 455 -2.42 -14.98 -4.00
C ILE A 455 -1.74 -15.83 -2.91
N ILE A 456 -0.71 -15.31 -2.25
CA ILE A 456 -0.07 -15.98 -1.10
C ILE A 456 -1.10 -16.27 0.01
N LYS A 457 -1.98 -15.31 0.31
CA LYS A 457 -3.02 -15.47 1.33
C LYS A 457 -4.05 -16.54 0.96
N LEU A 458 -4.37 -16.71 -0.33
CA LEU A 458 -5.27 -17.77 -0.79
C LEU A 458 -4.67 -19.17 -0.65
N ASN A 459 -3.34 -19.28 -0.62
CA ASN A 459 -2.60 -20.53 -0.43
C ASN A 459 -3.04 -21.65 -1.39
N ILE A 460 -3.15 -21.32 -2.69
CA ILE A 460 -3.51 -22.28 -3.75
C ILE A 460 -2.27 -23.09 -4.13
N PRO A 461 -2.22 -24.42 -3.89
CA PRO A 461 -1.03 -25.23 -4.14
C PRO A 461 -0.57 -25.23 -5.61
N GLU A 462 -1.50 -25.22 -6.56
CA GLU A 462 -1.24 -25.20 -8.01
C GLU A 462 -0.83 -23.82 -8.53
N LEU A 463 -0.83 -22.80 -7.67
CA LEU A 463 -0.37 -21.45 -8.00
C LEU A 463 0.73 -21.01 -7.01
N PRO A 464 1.89 -21.69 -6.99
CA PRO A 464 2.90 -21.54 -5.94
C PRO A 464 3.77 -20.30 -6.13
N VAL A 465 3.38 -19.19 -5.51
CA VAL A 465 4.07 -17.88 -5.63
C VAL A 465 5.57 -17.97 -5.34
N TRP A 466 5.96 -18.62 -4.24
CA TRP A 466 7.36 -18.73 -3.84
C TRP A 466 8.20 -19.52 -4.83
N LYS A 467 7.70 -20.69 -5.27
CA LYS A 467 8.38 -21.53 -6.27
C LYS A 467 8.55 -20.79 -7.59
N THR A 468 7.50 -20.14 -8.08
CA THR A 468 7.56 -19.35 -9.32
C THR A 468 8.57 -18.21 -9.21
N LEU A 469 8.65 -17.52 -8.06
CA LEU A 469 9.67 -16.49 -7.85
C LEU A 469 11.10 -17.07 -7.92
N VAL A 470 11.35 -18.24 -7.33
CA VAL A 470 12.65 -18.93 -7.42
C VAL A 470 13.00 -19.30 -8.86
N GLU A 471 12.04 -19.86 -9.61
CA GLU A 471 12.21 -20.14 -11.05
C GLU A 471 12.57 -18.88 -11.84
N MET A 472 11.92 -17.75 -11.53
CA MET A 472 12.22 -16.45 -12.16
C MET A 472 13.62 -15.91 -11.81
N LEU A 473 14.14 -16.19 -10.61
CA LEU A 473 15.52 -15.85 -10.22
C LEU A 473 16.55 -16.68 -11.02
N GLN A 474 16.21 -17.90 -11.40
CA GLN A 474 17.12 -18.80 -12.11
C GLN A 474 17.15 -18.53 -13.63
N CYS A 475 16.05 -18.02 -14.20
CA CYS A 475 15.93 -17.64 -15.61
C CYS A 475 17.05 -16.70 -16.10
N GLU A 476 17.48 -16.78 -17.37
CA GLU A 476 18.55 -15.92 -17.92
C GLU A 476 18.18 -14.43 -18.05
N SER A 477 16.88 -14.13 -18.12
CA SER A 477 16.39 -12.76 -18.31
C SER A 477 16.71 -11.87 -17.12
N TYR A 478 17.58 -10.87 -17.32
CA TYR A 478 17.88 -9.83 -16.33
C TYR A 478 16.62 -9.16 -15.78
N LYS A 479 15.63 -8.88 -16.65
CA LYS A 479 14.36 -8.28 -16.22
C LYS A 479 13.61 -9.20 -15.26
N ARG A 480 13.49 -10.50 -15.56
CA ARG A 480 12.81 -11.47 -14.67
C ARG A 480 13.52 -11.55 -13.31
N ARG A 481 14.84 -11.71 -13.31
CA ARG A 481 15.67 -11.75 -12.09
C ARG A 481 15.47 -10.51 -11.24
N MET A 482 15.62 -9.32 -11.84
CA MET A 482 15.47 -8.05 -11.14
C MET A 482 14.07 -7.90 -10.54
N MET A 483 13.02 -8.16 -11.31
CA MET A 483 11.65 -8.01 -10.83
C MET A 483 11.30 -9.02 -9.74
N ALA A 484 11.81 -10.25 -9.82
CA ALA A 484 11.64 -11.27 -8.80
C ALA A 484 12.32 -10.88 -7.48
N VAL A 485 13.58 -10.44 -7.52
CA VAL A 485 14.31 -9.94 -6.32
C VAL A 485 13.57 -8.75 -5.69
N MET A 486 13.19 -7.75 -6.50
CA MET A 486 12.46 -6.59 -5.99
C MET A 486 11.10 -6.97 -5.37
N SER A 487 10.40 -7.94 -5.97
CA SER A 487 9.11 -8.40 -5.44
C SER A 487 9.29 -9.14 -4.12
N LEU A 488 10.30 -10.01 -4.02
CA LEU A 488 10.66 -10.72 -2.79
C LEU A 488 11.07 -9.74 -1.68
N GLU A 489 11.86 -8.71 -2.00
CA GLU A 489 12.28 -7.66 -1.05
C GLU A 489 11.05 -6.99 -0.40
N VAL A 490 10.07 -6.58 -1.21
CA VAL A 490 8.85 -5.93 -0.71
C VAL A 490 7.93 -6.89 0.02
N ILE A 491 7.77 -8.12 -0.48
CA ILE A 491 6.90 -9.12 0.15
C ILE A 491 7.47 -9.53 1.50
N CYS A 492 8.78 -9.77 1.61
CA CYS A 492 9.44 -10.17 2.86
C CYS A 492 9.18 -9.17 4.00
N LEU A 493 9.17 -7.87 3.70
CA LEU A 493 8.90 -6.81 4.69
C LEU A 493 7.40 -6.64 5.02
N ALA A 494 6.51 -7.31 4.30
CA ALA A 494 5.08 -7.18 4.52
C ALA A 494 4.55 -8.10 5.64
N ASN A 495 5.29 -9.14 6.01
CA ASN A 495 4.94 -10.08 7.08
C ASN A 495 6.20 -10.76 7.64
N ASP A 496 6.39 -10.68 8.96
CA ASP A 496 7.54 -11.24 9.69
C ASP A 496 7.66 -12.77 9.60
N GLN A 497 6.68 -13.48 9.06
CA GLN A 497 6.75 -14.92 8.83
C GLN A 497 7.23 -15.29 7.41
N TYR A 498 7.22 -14.36 6.46
CA TYR A 498 7.51 -14.68 5.06
C TYR A 498 8.98 -15.02 4.78
N TRP A 499 9.92 -14.67 5.67
CA TRP A 499 11.30 -15.15 5.55
C TRP A 499 11.38 -16.69 5.62
N ARG A 500 10.47 -17.35 6.36
CA ARG A 500 10.38 -18.82 6.42
C ARG A 500 9.97 -19.39 5.07
N CYS A 501 8.96 -18.81 4.44
CA CYS A 501 8.54 -19.21 3.09
C CYS A 501 9.66 -19.02 2.06
N ILE A 502 10.45 -17.95 2.17
CA ILE A 502 11.62 -17.69 1.31
C ILE A 502 12.69 -18.77 1.53
N LEU A 503 12.95 -19.14 2.78
CA LEU A 503 13.87 -20.21 3.14
C LEU A 503 13.38 -21.56 2.60
N ASP A 504 12.15 -21.96 2.92
CA ASP A 504 11.55 -23.26 2.59
C ASP A 504 11.42 -23.46 1.07
N ALA A 505 11.23 -22.38 0.30
CA ALA A 505 11.17 -22.44 -1.15
C ALA A 505 12.54 -22.64 -1.84
N GLY A 506 13.65 -22.65 -1.09
CA GLY A 506 14.99 -22.77 -1.67
C GLY A 506 15.48 -21.48 -2.34
N THR A 507 15.00 -20.31 -1.88
CA THR A 507 15.32 -19.01 -2.52
C THR A 507 16.77 -18.60 -2.27
N ILE A 508 17.33 -18.89 -1.09
CA ILE A 508 18.65 -18.41 -0.68
C ILE A 508 19.77 -18.86 -1.64
N PRO A 509 19.89 -20.15 -2.02
CA PRO A 509 20.88 -20.57 -3.03
C PRO A 509 20.74 -19.83 -4.37
N ALA A 510 19.51 -19.58 -4.82
CA ALA A 510 19.27 -18.82 -6.05
C ALA A 510 19.77 -17.36 -5.91
N LEU A 511 19.52 -16.71 -4.76
CA LEU A 511 20.02 -15.36 -4.48
C LEU A 511 21.56 -15.31 -4.42
N ILE A 512 22.21 -16.28 -3.78
CA ILE A 512 23.68 -16.33 -3.73
C ILE A 512 24.28 -16.49 -5.14
N ASN A 513 23.63 -17.26 -6.02
CA ASN A 513 24.06 -17.35 -7.40
C ASN A 513 23.94 -16.01 -8.15
N LEU A 514 22.94 -15.18 -7.85
CA LEU A 514 22.79 -13.84 -8.45
C LEU A 514 23.89 -12.86 -8.03
N LEU A 515 24.47 -13.03 -6.83
CA LEU A 515 25.59 -12.22 -6.37
C LEU A 515 26.83 -12.37 -7.26
N LYS A 516 26.97 -13.50 -7.97
CA LYS A 516 28.07 -13.77 -8.91
C LYS A 516 27.89 -13.08 -10.27
N SER A 517 26.74 -12.45 -10.53
CA SER A 517 26.50 -11.76 -11.80
C SER A 517 27.31 -10.47 -11.93
N SER A 518 27.65 -10.02 -13.13
CA SER A 518 28.36 -8.75 -13.36
C SER A 518 27.46 -7.49 -13.21
N LYS A 519 26.20 -7.66 -12.78
CA LYS A 519 25.20 -6.58 -12.79
C LYS A 519 25.03 -5.98 -11.40
N ILE A 520 25.74 -4.88 -11.14
CA ILE A 520 25.78 -4.22 -9.85
C ILE A 520 24.40 -3.89 -9.26
N LYS A 521 23.47 -3.36 -10.07
CA LYS A 521 22.10 -3.06 -9.61
C LYS A 521 21.36 -4.28 -9.09
N LEU A 522 21.57 -5.44 -9.73
CA LEU A 522 20.95 -6.70 -9.31
C LEU A 522 21.61 -7.21 -8.02
N GLN A 523 22.94 -7.09 -7.92
CA GLN A 523 23.68 -7.38 -6.68
C GLN A 523 23.16 -6.52 -5.53
N CYS A 524 23.06 -5.20 -5.68
CA CYS A 524 22.52 -4.30 -4.64
C CYS A 524 21.16 -4.76 -4.11
N LYS A 525 20.21 -5.06 -5.01
CA LYS A 525 18.88 -5.54 -4.62
C LYS A 525 18.89 -6.90 -3.97
N THR A 526 19.76 -7.80 -4.44
CA THR A 526 19.90 -9.15 -3.88
C THR A 526 20.48 -9.09 -2.46
N VAL A 527 21.53 -8.31 -2.24
CA VAL A 527 22.13 -8.10 -0.90
C VAL A 527 21.14 -7.37 0.02
N GLY A 528 20.36 -6.43 -0.50
CA GLY A 528 19.26 -5.78 0.23
C GLY A 528 18.27 -6.79 0.81
N LEU A 529 17.74 -7.70 -0.02
CA LEU A 529 16.87 -8.79 0.42
C LEU A 529 17.55 -9.72 1.43
N LEU A 530 18.79 -10.15 1.16
CA LEU A 530 19.54 -11.03 2.06
C LEU A 530 19.75 -10.38 3.44
N SER A 531 20.04 -9.07 3.50
CA SER A 531 20.22 -8.34 4.76
C SER A 531 18.93 -8.24 5.59
N ASN A 532 17.76 -8.29 4.95
CA ASN A 532 16.48 -8.28 5.67
C ASN A 532 16.22 -9.64 6.35
N ILE A 533 16.67 -10.74 5.75
CA ILE A 533 16.45 -12.10 6.28
C ILE A 533 17.62 -12.61 7.13
N SER A 534 18.82 -12.03 7.04
CA SER A 534 20.02 -12.47 7.78
C SER A 534 19.91 -12.31 9.30
N THR A 535 18.93 -11.56 9.79
CA THR A 535 18.62 -11.46 11.22
C THR A 535 18.14 -12.79 11.83
N HIS A 536 17.75 -13.77 11.00
CA HIS A 536 17.29 -15.08 11.42
C HIS A 536 18.38 -16.16 11.28
N LYS A 537 18.70 -16.86 12.37
CA LYS A 537 19.74 -17.91 12.40
C LYS A 537 19.58 -18.99 11.32
N SER A 538 18.37 -19.49 11.08
CA SER A 538 18.12 -20.51 10.05
C SER A 538 18.42 -19.99 8.63
N ALA A 539 18.14 -18.72 8.36
CA ALA A 539 18.49 -18.10 7.08
C ALA A 539 20.02 -17.91 6.94
N VAL A 540 20.70 -17.55 8.04
CA VAL A 540 22.17 -17.49 8.10
C VAL A 540 22.80 -18.86 7.78
N HIS A 541 22.32 -19.94 8.39
CA HIS A 541 22.82 -21.28 8.10
C HIS A 541 22.69 -21.64 6.60
N ALA A 542 21.51 -21.44 6.02
CA ALA A 542 21.28 -21.68 4.60
C ALA A 542 22.14 -20.76 3.69
N LEU A 543 22.39 -19.52 4.10
CA LEU A 543 23.27 -18.58 3.38
C LEU A 543 24.72 -19.08 3.38
N VAL A 544 25.21 -19.55 4.52
CA VAL A 544 26.56 -20.10 4.65
C VAL A 544 26.72 -21.38 3.82
N GLU A 545 25.77 -22.32 3.93
CA GLU A 545 25.76 -23.57 3.14
C GLU A 545 25.72 -23.30 1.63
N ALA A 546 25.01 -22.26 1.19
CA ALA A 546 24.95 -21.84 -0.21
C ALA A 546 26.24 -21.16 -0.73
N GLY A 547 27.28 -21.01 0.10
CA GLY A 547 28.52 -20.32 -0.28
C GLY A 547 28.40 -18.79 -0.28
N GLY A 548 27.57 -18.24 0.61
CA GLY A 548 27.35 -16.79 0.70
C GLY A 548 28.57 -16.01 1.21
N ILE A 549 29.36 -16.56 2.14
CA ILE A 549 30.55 -15.88 2.72
C ILE A 549 31.54 -15.41 1.63
N PRO A 550 32.11 -16.29 0.78
CA PRO A 550 33.03 -15.84 -0.27
C PRO A 550 32.38 -14.87 -1.26
N SER A 551 31.09 -15.06 -1.56
CA SER A 551 30.35 -14.19 -2.49
C SER A 551 30.20 -12.77 -1.92
N LEU A 552 29.88 -12.64 -0.63
CA LEU A 552 29.74 -11.35 0.06
C LEU A 552 31.09 -10.63 0.19
N ILE A 553 32.16 -11.36 0.51
CA ILE A 553 33.51 -10.77 0.63
C ILE A 553 33.99 -10.24 -0.72
N ASN A 554 33.76 -10.96 -1.82
CA ASN A 554 34.08 -10.46 -3.16
C ASN A 554 33.34 -9.17 -3.51
N LEU A 555 32.12 -8.98 -3.00
CA LEU A 555 31.34 -7.76 -3.19
C LEU A 555 31.84 -6.57 -2.36
N LEU A 556 32.63 -6.78 -1.30
CA LEU A 556 33.21 -5.68 -0.53
C LEU A 556 34.22 -4.86 -1.35
N VAL A 557 34.69 -5.39 -2.49
CA VAL A 557 35.66 -4.72 -3.38
C VAL A 557 34.98 -3.87 -4.46
N CYS A 558 33.65 -3.91 -4.60
CA CYS A 558 32.96 -3.09 -5.61
C CYS A 558 33.00 -1.58 -5.27
N ASP A 559 32.58 -0.71 -6.18
CA ASP A 559 32.57 0.75 -5.95
C ASP A 559 31.23 1.28 -5.41
N GLU A 560 30.36 0.41 -4.88
CA GLU A 560 29.02 0.79 -4.42
C GLU A 560 28.87 0.78 -2.88
N PRO A 561 28.75 1.95 -2.23
CA PRO A 561 28.66 2.06 -0.77
C PRO A 561 27.45 1.34 -0.15
N GLU A 562 26.33 1.29 -0.87
CA GLU A 562 25.14 0.56 -0.38
C GLU A 562 25.42 -0.94 -0.28
N VAL A 563 26.17 -1.51 -1.23
CA VAL A 563 26.58 -2.92 -1.21
C VAL A 563 27.53 -3.18 -0.06
N HIS A 564 28.54 -2.32 0.15
CA HIS A 564 29.47 -2.45 1.26
C HIS A 564 28.76 -2.50 2.60
N SER A 565 27.86 -1.53 2.82
CA SER A 565 27.09 -1.42 4.05
C SER A 565 26.26 -2.68 4.31
N ARG A 566 25.54 -3.17 3.30
CA ARG A 566 24.66 -4.34 3.41
C ARG A 566 25.45 -5.65 3.56
N CYS A 567 26.57 -5.81 2.84
CA CYS A 567 27.46 -6.96 3.01
C CYS A 567 28.07 -7.01 4.40
N ALA A 568 28.49 -5.86 4.96
CA ALA A 568 29.02 -5.79 6.32
C ALA A 568 27.97 -6.18 7.38
N VAL A 569 26.69 -5.79 7.18
CA VAL A 569 25.57 -6.21 8.05
C VAL A 569 25.37 -7.74 7.98
N ILE A 570 25.35 -8.32 6.79
CA ILE A 570 25.15 -9.76 6.65
C ILE A 570 26.34 -10.53 7.24
N LEU A 571 27.58 -10.08 7.01
CA LEU A 571 28.78 -10.70 7.60
C LEU A 571 28.79 -10.57 9.13
N TYR A 572 28.28 -9.46 9.67
CA TYR A 572 28.06 -9.29 11.10
C TYR A 572 27.09 -10.35 11.64
N ASP A 573 25.93 -10.55 11.00
CA ASP A 573 24.94 -11.55 11.41
C ASP A 573 25.49 -12.98 11.31
N ILE A 574 26.26 -13.28 10.26
CA ILE A 574 26.97 -14.57 10.10
C ILE A 574 27.99 -14.77 11.23
N ALA A 575 28.77 -13.75 11.57
CA ALA A 575 29.79 -13.81 12.61
C ALA A 575 29.18 -14.05 14.02
N GLN A 576 27.93 -13.65 14.25
CA GLN A 576 27.20 -13.97 15.48
C GLN A 576 26.82 -15.46 15.57
N CYS A 577 26.77 -16.19 14.46
CA CYS A 577 26.38 -17.60 14.38
C CYS A 577 27.60 -18.52 14.23
N GLU A 578 28.64 -18.33 15.05
CA GLU A 578 29.85 -19.20 15.12
C GLU A 578 30.68 -19.33 13.82
N ASN A 579 30.48 -18.47 12.83
CA ASN A 579 31.17 -18.53 11.53
C ASN A 579 32.37 -17.56 11.41
N LYS A 580 32.92 -17.11 12.55
CA LYS A 580 34.00 -16.09 12.59
C LYS A 580 35.26 -16.56 11.87
N ASP A 581 35.70 -17.79 12.11
CA ASP A 581 36.91 -18.35 11.51
C ASP A 581 36.75 -18.58 10.00
N VAL A 582 35.53 -18.94 9.56
CA VAL A 582 35.22 -19.13 8.14
C VAL A 582 35.30 -17.80 7.39
N ILE A 583 34.77 -16.72 7.96
CA ILE A 583 34.90 -15.37 7.37
C ILE A 583 36.37 -14.96 7.27
N ALA A 584 37.17 -15.22 8.31
CA ALA A 584 38.60 -14.91 8.32
C ALA A 584 39.35 -15.70 7.24
N LYS A 585 39.07 -17.00 7.09
CA LYS A 585 39.66 -17.88 6.06
C LYS A 585 39.45 -17.37 4.64
N TYR A 586 38.35 -16.67 4.36
CA TYR A 586 38.04 -16.08 3.05
C TYR A 586 38.53 -14.63 2.91
N ASN A 587 39.49 -14.18 3.72
CA ASN A 587 40.02 -12.80 3.71
C ASN A 587 38.98 -11.72 4.06
N GLY A 588 37.97 -12.05 4.86
CA GLY A 588 36.94 -11.08 5.25
C GLY A 588 37.49 -9.91 6.07
N ILE A 589 38.45 -10.16 6.97
CA ILE A 589 39.07 -9.12 7.81
C ILE A 589 39.83 -8.08 6.96
N PRO A 590 40.79 -8.46 6.08
CA PRO A 590 41.44 -7.52 5.17
C PRO A 590 40.45 -6.69 4.34
N SER A 591 39.43 -7.34 3.77
CA SER A 591 38.44 -6.67 2.93
C SER A 591 37.62 -5.64 3.71
N LEU A 592 37.24 -5.95 4.95
CA LEU A 592 36.56 -5.01 5.84
C LEU A 592 37.47 -3.84 6.24
N ILE A 593 38.74 -4.10 6.56
CA ILE A 593 39.70 -3.04 6.91
C ILE A 593 39.91 -2.07 5.75
N ASN A 594 39.99 -2.55 4.51
CA ASN A 594 40.13 -1.69 3.34
C ASN A 594 38.99 -0.66 3.24
N LEU A 595 37.76 -1.03 3.62
CA LEU A 595 36.60 -0.13 3.63
C LEU A 595 36.65 0.96 4.71
N LEU A 596 37.50 0.82 5.73
CA LEU A 596 37.71 1.89 6.73
C LEU A 596 38.41 3.13 6.13
N ASN A 597 38.97 3.03 4.93
CA ASN A 597 39.48 4.18 4.18
C ASN A 597 38.37 5.09 3.63
N LEU A 598 37.15 4.57 3.48
CA LEU A 598 36.04 5.32 2.90
C LEU A 598 35.53 6.40 3.87
N ASN A 599 35.07 7.52 3.34
CA ASN A 599 34.47 8.60 4.13
C ASN A 599 32.94 8.53 4.12
N ILE A 600 32.38 7.33 4.30
CA ILE A 600 30.93 7.07 4.24
C ILE A 600 30.47 6.43 5.54
N GLU A 601 29.76 7.22 6.34
CA GLU A 601 29.42 6.88 7.72
C GLU A 601 28.70 5.54 7.88
N ASN A 602 27.61 5.30 7.13
CA ASN A 602 26.84 4.07 7.24
C ASN A 602 27.69 2.81 6.93
N VAL A 603 28.64 2.93 6.01
CA VAL A 603 29.58 1.84 5.70
C VAL A 603 30.53 1.65 6.87
N LEU A 604 31.15 2.73 7.35
CA LEU A 604 32.11 2.70 8.46
C LEU A 604 31.51 2.10 9.74
N VAL A 605 30.30 2.51 10.12
CA VAL A 605 29.61 1.99 11.30
C VAL A 605 29.39 0.48 11.19
N ASN A 606 28.90 0.00 10.05
CA ASN A 606 28.60 -1.42 9.85
C ASN A 606 29.89 -2.26 9.76
N VAL A 607 30.92 -1.75 9.08
CA VAL A 607 32.23 -2.39 8.97
C VAL A 607 32.89 -2.53 10.35
N MET A 608 32.94 -1.45 11.15
CA MET A 608 33.53 -1.51 12.49
C MET A 608 32.76 -2.44 13.42
N ASN A 609 31.42 -2.46 13.34
CA ASN A 609 30.62 -3.42 14.10
C ASN A 609 30.87 -4.87 13.68
N CYS A 610 31.04 -5.14 12.39
CA CYS A 610 31.40 -6.46 11.89
C CYS A 610 32.78 -6.90 12.40
N ILE A 611 33.80 -6.04 12.28
CA ILE A 611 35.16 -6.30 12.81
C ILE A 611 35.10 -6.57 14.32
N ARG A 612 34.33 -5.75 15.07
CA ARG A 612 34.12 -5.94 16.50
C ARG A 612 33.63 -7.35 16.81
N VAL A 613 32.56 -7.81 16.16
CA VAL A 613 31.98 -9.15 16.42
C VAL A 613 32.91 -10.28 15.99
N LEU A 614 33.65 -10.12 14.89
CA LEU A 614 34.65 -11.09 14.46
C LEU A 614 35.76 -11.30 15.50
N CYS A 615 36.08 -10.28 16.30
CA CYS A 615 37.14 -10.35 17.31
C CYS A 615 36.67 -10.82 18.70
N ILE A 616 35.36 -10.80 19.00
CA ILE A 616 34.84 -11.22 20.32
C ILE A 616 35.29 -12.67 20.59
N GLY A 617 36.18 -12.85 21.57
CA GLY A 617 36.70 -14.17 21.98
C GLY A 617 37.46 -14.92 20.89
N ASN A 618 38.02 -14.24 19.89
CA ASN A 618 38.77 -14.89 18.80
C ASN A 618 40.14 -14.21 18.59
N GLU A 619 41.17 -14.77 19.21
CA GLU A 619 42.54 -14.22 19.17
C GLU A 619 43.18 -14.21 17.78
N ASN A 620 42.86 -15.20 16.94
CA ASN A 620 43.38 -15.24 15.56
C ASN A 620 42.85 -14.05 14.75
N ASN A 621 41.57 -13.72 14.91
CA ASN A 621 40.97 -12.57 14.25
C ASN A 621 41.52 -11.24 14.80
N GLN A 622 41.74 -11.14 16.12
CA GLN A 622 42.41 -9.99 16.73
C GLN A 622 43.82 -9.77 16.13
N ARG A 623 44.61 -10.85 15.99
CA ARG A 623 45.94 -10.82 15.34
C ARG A 623 45.84 -10.41 13.87
N ALA A 624 44.89 -10.95 13.12
CA ALA A 624 44.67 -10.59 11.72
C ALA A 624 44.34 -9.09 11.55
N VAL A 625 43.57 -8.48 12.47
CA VAL A 625 43.30 -7.03 12.42
C VAL A 625 44.59 -6.22 12.53
N ARG A 626 45.54 -6.64 13.37
CA ARG A 626 46.86 -5.99 13.48
C ARG A 626 47.70 -6.23 12.23
N GLU A 627 47.83 -7.48 11.78
CA GLU A 627 48.66 -7.86 10.63
C GLU A 627 48.25 -7.10 9.36
N HIS A 628 46.96 -6.85 9.18
CA HIS A 628 46.41 -6.10 8.05
C HIS A 628 46.27 -4.59 8.30
N LYS A 629 46.97 -4.03 9.30
CA LYS A 629 47.03 -2.60 9.60
C LYS A 629 45.65 -1.97 9.88
N GLY A 630 44.76 -2.71 10.55
CA GLY A 630 43.44 -2.22 10.95
C GLY A 630 43.46 -1.25 12.13
N LEU A 631 44.45 -1.36 13.04
CA LEU A 631 44.52 -0.55 14.27
C LEU A 631 44.59 0.97 14.01
N PRO A 632 45.45 1.47 13.09
CA PRO A 632 45.52 2.90 12.80
C PRO A 632 44.19 3.48 12.31
N TYR A 633 43.43 2.71 11.52
CA TYR A 633 42.11 3.13 11.02
C TYR A 633 41.09 3.29 12.14
N LEU A 634 41.03 2.32 13.06
CA LEU A 634 40.14 2.41 14.21
C LEU A 634 40.51 3.62 15.08
N ILE A 635 41.80 3.79 15.40
CA ILE A 635 42.31 4.88 16.23
C ILE A 635 42.02 6.26 15.61
N ARG A 636 42.11 6.39 14.28
CA ARG A 636 41.80 7.64 13.55
C ARG A 636 40.41 8.18 13.90
N PHE A 637 39.41 7.30 14.03
CA PHE A 637 38.03 7.70 14.32
C PHE A 637 37.78 8.12 15.79
N LEU A 638 38.80 8.04 16.67
CA LEU A 638 38.71 8.55 18.04
C LEU A 638 39.00 10.05 18.14
N SER A 639 39.72 10.62 17.18
CA SER A 639 40.20 12.01 17.19
C SER A 639 39.35 12.92 16.29
N SER A 640 39.15 14.17 16.72
CA SER A 640 38.37 15.19 15.99
C SER A 640 39.10 15.88 14.85
N ASP A 641 40.31 15.42 14.49
CA ASP A 641 41.20 16.12 13.55
C ASP A 641 41.01 15.63 12.10
N SER A 642 39.75 15.44 11.68
CA SER A 642 39.44 15.36 10.26
C SER A 642 39.10 16.78 9.78
N GLY A 643 40.12 17.53 9.37
CA GLY A 643 40.02 18.89 8.81
C GLY A 643 39.22 19.04 7.51
N LEU A 644 38.17 18.25 7.31
CA LEU A 644 37.22 18.36 6.19
C LEU A 644 35.74 18.24 6.58
N PHE A 645 35.42 17.97 7.85
CA PHE A 645 34.03 17.91 8.34
C PHE A 645 33.70 19.18 9.12
N ASN A 646 33.54 20.30 8.42
CA ASN A 646 32.96 21.49 9.03
C ASN A 646 31.98 22.14 8.07
N LEU A 647 30.73 21.67 8.15
CA LEU A 647 29.48 22.43 8.19
C LEU A 647 28.37 21.40 7.94
N PHE A 648 27.51 21.20 8.94
CA PHE A 648 26.40 20.24 9.01
C PHE A 648 26.77 18.81 9.47
N LEU A 649 26.49 18.53 10.76
CA LEU A 649 26.27 17.22 11.43
C LEU A 649 27.28 16.79 12.51
N ASN A 650 27.24 17.45 13.68
CA ASN A 650 27.97 17.01 14.88
C ASN A 650 27.47 15.67 15.48
N SER A 651 26.26 15.19 15.12
CA SER A 651 25.67 13.98 15.70
C SER A 651 26.35 12.67 15.25
N PHE A 652 27.00 12.69 14.09
CA PHE A 652 27.55 11.49 13.46
C PHE A 652 28.99 11.18 13.87
N GLU A 653 29.76 12.23 14.22
CA GLU A 653 31.10 12.08 14.80
C GLU A 653 31.07 11.27 16.10
N ASP A 654 30.06 11.51 16.93
CA ASP A 654 29.86 10.79 18.19
C ASP A 654 29.57 9.29 17.98
N VAL A 655 28.82 8.94 16.92
CA VAL A 655 28.53 7.54 16.57
C VAL A 655 29.81 6.81 16.17
N LEU A 656 30.62 7.41 15.31
CA LEU A 656 31.88 6.81 14.87
C LEU A 656 32.88 6.65 16.03
N LYS A 657 32.98 7.63 16.93
CA LYS A 657 33.81 7.52 18.15
C LYS A 657 33.35 6.37 19.04
N ALA A 658 32.04 6.25 19.26
CA ALA A 658 31.48 5.18 20.10
C ALA A 658 31.70 3.79 19.50
N VAL A 659 31.45 3.63 18.20
CA VAL A 659 31.61 2.35 17.49
C VAL A 659 33.08 1.97 17.37
N SER A 660 33.98 2.92 17.06
CA SER A 660 35.42 2.68 17.04
C SER A 660 35.94 2.26 18.41
N SER A 661 35.56 2.96 19.48
CA SER A 661 35.94 2.58 20.85
C SER A 661 35.48 1.17 21.19
N ALA A 662 34.25 0.81 20.79
CA ALA A 662 33.73 -0.53 20.99
C ALA A 662 34.48 -1.60 20.19
N ALA A 663 34.89 -1.30 18.96
CA ALA A 663 35.72 -2.19 18.14
C ALA A 663 37.11 -2.38 18.76
N ILE A 664 37.78 -1.30 19.15
CA ILE A 664 39.10 -1.34 19.82
C ILE A 664 39.05 -2.18 21.09
N ALA A 665 37.97 -2.05 21.88
CA ALA A 665 37.78 -2.86 23.07
C ALA A 665 37.77 -4.35 22.77
N GLU A 666 37.04 -4.82 21.76
CA GLU A 666 36.99 -6.25 21.42
C GLU A 666 38.25 -6.75 20.71
N VAL A 667 38.90 -5.89 19.91
CA VAL A 667 40.16 -6.22 19.24
C VAL A 667 41.29 -6.43 20.27
N GLY A 668 41.34 -5.65 21.34
CA GLY A 668 42.35 -5.79 22.40
C GLY A 668 41.96 -6.71 23.57
N ARG A 669 40.75 -7.28 23.59
CA ARG A 669 40.26 -7.98 24.79
C ARG A 669 41.04 -9.25 25.07
N ASP A 670 41.54 -9.33 26.29
CA ASP A 670 42.28 -10.46 26.86
C ASP A 670 43.51 -10.90 26.02
N ASN A 671 44.03 -10.01 25.17
CA ASN A 671 45.16 -10.30 24.29
C ASN A 671 46.25 -9.25 24.43
N LYS A 672 47.21 -9.53 25.32
CA LYS A 672 48.28 -8.59 25.69
C LYS A 672 49.09 -8.09 24.49
N GLU A 673 49.38 -8.96 23.53
CA GLU A 673 50.12 -8.61 22.33
C GLU A 673 49.41 -7.52 21.52
N ILE A 674 48.09 -7.63 21.38
CA ILE A 674 47.27 -6.67 20.64
C ILE A 674 47.01 -5.41 21.46
N GLN A 675 46.83 -5.53 22.78
CA GLN A 675 46.76 -4.37 23.67
C GLN A 675 48.01 -3.49 23.54
N ASP A 676 49.21 -4.11 23.60
CA ASP A 676 50.48 -3.42 23.47
C ASP A 676 50.60 -2.74 22.09
N ALA A 677 50.20 -3.43 21.02
CA ALA A 677 50.17 -2.84 19.67
C ALA A 677 49.22 -1.64 19.56
N ILE A 678 48.00 -1.73 20.13
CA ILE A 678 47.04 -0.61 20.15
C ILE A 678 47.62 0.60 20.90
N ALA A 679 48.33 0.37 22.00
CA ALA A 679 49.00 1.42 22.75
C ALA A 679 50.16 2.05 21.96
N MET A 680 50.97 1.24 21.27
CA MET A 680 52.08 1.71 20.41
C MET A 680 51.59 2.56 19.23
N GLU A 681 50.44 2.23 18.65
CA GLU A 681 49.78 3.02 17.59
C GLU A 681 49.13 4.33 18.10
N GLY A 682 49.30 4.67 19.39
CA GLY A 682 48.91 5.96 19.93
C GLY A 682 47.43 6.08 20.33
N ALA A 683 46.75 4.97 20.66
CA ALA A 683 45.34 5.01 21.07
C ALA A 683 45.06 5.72 22.40
N ILE A 684 46.06 5.78 23.30
CA ILE A 684 45.87 6.24 24.69
C ILE A 684 45.41 7.71 24.77
N PRO A 685 46.09 8.71 24.15
CA PRO A 685 45.65 10.10 24.26
C PRO A 685 44.23 10.37 23.68
N PRO A 686 43.87 9.85 22.47
CA PRO A 686 42.51 9.97 21.95
C PRO A 686 41.44 9.35 22.86
N LEU A 687 41.69 8.15 23.41
CA LEU A 687 40.76 7.50 24.34
C LEU A 687 40.54 8.34 25.61
N VAL A 688 41.60 8.94 26.18
CA VAL A 688 41.47 9.85 27.33
C VAL A 688 40.67 11.10 26.96
N ALA A 689 40.85 11.62 25.74
CA ALA A 689 40.14 12.81 25.27
C ALA A 689 38.61 12.61 25.17
N LEU A 690 38.13 11.40 24.90
CA LEU A 690 36.69 11.09 24.84
C LEU A 690 35.94 11.49 26.12
N PHE A 691 36.59 11.36 27.29
CA PHE A 691 35.98 11.68 28.58
C PHE A 691 35.95 13.17 28.92
N LYS A 692 36.58 14.01 28.09
CA LYS A 692 36.42 15.47 28.14
C LYS A 692 35.17 15.93 27.39
N GLY A 693 34.67 15.13 26.46
CA GLY A 693 33.43 15.39 25.71
C GLY A 693 32.17 15.33 26.57
N LYS A 694 31.01 15.67 25.98
CA LYS A 694 29.71 15.71 26.70
C LYS A 694 28.86 14.44 26.55
N GLN A 695 29.10 13.62 25.52
CA GLN A 695 28.24 12.47 25.23
C GLN A 695 28.53 11.26 26.09
N ILE A 696 27.55 10.87 26.90
CA ILE A 696 27.67 9.72 27.82
C ILE A 696 27.86 8.40 27.06
N SER A 697 27.22 8.21 25.91
CA SER A 697 27.36 6.99 25.10
C SER A 697 28.80 6.78 24.61
N VAL A 698 29.44 7.85 24.13
CA VAL A 698 30.85 7.84 23.70
C VAL A 698 31.77 7.54 24.87
N GLN A 699 31.55 8.20 26.02
CA GLN A 699 32.35 7.97 27.22
C GLN A 699 32.20 6.53 27.74
N MET A 700 30.99 5.96 27.69
CA MET A 700 30.74 4.57 28.08
C MET A 700 31.52 3.60 27.18
N LYS A 701 31.47 3.78 25.85
CA LYS A 701 32.25 2.93 24.93
C LYS A 701 33.75 3.16 25.05
N GLY A 702 34.19 4.38 25.32
CA GLY A 702 35.57 4.69 25.68
C GLY A 702 36.02 3.95 26.94
N ALA A 703 35.17 3.88 27.97
CA ALA A 703 35.47 3.14 29.20
C ALA A 703 35.58 1.63 28.95
N MET A 704 34.80 1.08 28.01
CA MET A 704 34.93 -0.32 27.57
C MET A 704 36.27 -0.59 26.89
N ALA A 705 36.78 0.35 26.09
CA ALA A 705 38.12 0.25 25.51
C ALA A 705 39.22 0.34 26.58
N VAL A 706 39.09 1.26 27.53
CA VAL A 706 40.03 1.42 28.65
C VAL A 706 40.08 0.16 29.50
N GLU A 707 38.91 -0.39 29.88
CA GLU A 707 38.82 -1.65 30.61
C GLU A 707 39.61 -2.75 29.88
N SER A 708 39.29 -2.95 28.61
CA SER A 708 39.89 -4.00 27.81
C SER A 708 41.40 -3.86 27.69
N LEU A 709 41.91 -2.65 27.42
CA LEU A 709 43.33 -2.39 27.24
C LEU A 709 44.13 -2.40 28.56
N ALA A 710 43.51 -2.00 29.67
CA ALA A 710 44.16 -1.99 30.98
C ALA A 710 44.12 -3.38 31.66
N SER A 711 43.20 -4.26 31.25
CA SER A 711 43.08 -5.61 31.81
C SER A 711 44.40 -6.37 31.69
N HIS A 712 44.95 -6.78 32.84
CA HIS A 712 46.21 -7.52 32.95
C HIS A 712 47.44 -6.90 32.26
N ASN A 713 47.45 -5.58 32.04
CA ASN A 713 48.54 -4.88 31.36
C ASN A 713 49.06 -3.67 32.16
N ALA A 714 50.11 -3.90 32.96
CA ALA A 714 50.70 -2.89 33.84
C ALA A 714 51.26 -1.66 33.09
N LEU A 715 51.78 -1.84 31.87
CA LEU A 715 52.36 -0.74 31.07
C LEU A 715 51.25 0.22 30.62
N ILE A 716 50.15 -0.33 30.10
CA ILE A 716 49.00 0.46 29.65
C ILE A 716 48.27 1.10 30.82
N GLN A 717 48.10 0.38 31.93
CA GLN A 717 47.55 0.94 33.18
C GLN A 717 48.33 2.19 33.59
N LYS A 718 49.67 2.11 33.66
CA LYS A 718 50.53 3.25 34.00
C LYS A 718 50.34 4.42 33.02
N ALA A 719 50.33 4.14 31.71
CA ALA A 719 50.17 5.18 30.69
C ALA A 719 48.81 5.92 30.77
N PHE A 720 47.72 5.22 31.09
CA PHE A 720 46.42 5.87 31.35
C PHE A 720 46.42 6.71 32.63
N LEU A 721 47.06 6.23 33.70
CA LEU A 721 47.15 6.94 34.98
C LEU A 721 47.98 8.23 34.87
N GLU A 722 49.08 8.22 34.13
CA GLU A 722 49.89 9.41 33.84
C GLU A 722 49.11 10.52 33.12
N LYS A 723 48.04 10.16 32.38
CA LYS A 723 47.12 11.10 31.74
C LYS A 723 45.92 11.50 32.60
N SER A 724 45.95 11.17 33.90
CA SER A 724 44.90 11.51 34.87
C SER A 724 43.49 10.99 34.51
N LEU A 725 43.40 9.83 33.85
CA LEU A 725 42.13 9.27 33.38
C LEU A 725 41.12 9.02 34.52
N THR A 726 41.60 8.63 35.71
CA THR A 726 40.80 8.34 36.90
C THR A 726 39.80 9.46 37.22
N LYS A 727 40.22 10.73 37.16
CA LYS A 727 39.37 11.90 37.43
C LYS A 727 38.16 11.96 36.49
N TYR A 728 38.33 11.56 35.23
CA TYR A 728 37.27 11.60 34.24
C TYR A 728 36.31 10.41 34.39
N LEU A 729 36.83 9.21 34.66
CA LEU A 729 36.01 8.01 34.90
C LEU A 729 35.09 8.15 36.12
N LEU A 730 35.52 8.85 37.17
CA LEU A 730 34.66 9.13 38.33
C LEU A 730 33.38 9.91 37.98
N LYS A 731 33.36 10.65 36.86
CA LYS A 731 32.13 11.31 36.39
C LYS A 731 31.07 10.30 35.92
N LEU A 732 31.48 9.16 35.37
CA LEU A 732 30.55 8.11 34.92
C LEU A 732 29.80 7.46 36.09
N LEU A 733 30.42 7.38 37.26
CA LEU A 733 29.77 6.88 38.47
C LEU A 733 28.60 7.77 38.95
N LYS A 734 28.57 9.03 38.50
CA LYS A 734 27.47 9.98 38.76
C LYS A 734 26.37 9.96 37.70
N ALA A 735 26.50 9.16 36.63
CA ALA A 735 25.49 9.08 35.59
C ALA A 735 24.15 8.54 36.15
N PHE A 736 23.02 8.82 35.49
CA PHE A 736 21.73 8.29 35.93
C PHE A 736 21.58 6.79 35.60
N GLN A 737 22.06 6.39 34.42
CA GLN A 737 21.95 5.04 33.88
C GLN A 737 22.89 4.07 34.60
N ILE A 738 22.38 2.92 35.05
CA ILE A 738 23.17 1.95 35.81
C ILE A 738 24.29 1.33 34.98
N ASP A 739 24.04 0.96 33.72
CA ASP A 739 25.02 0.36 32.82
C ASP A 739 26.25 1.26 32.61
N VAL A 740 26.05 2.57 32.61
CA VAL A 740 27.13 3.56 32.50
C VAL A 740 27.99 3.56 33.76
N LYS A 741 27.35 3.49 34.95
CA LYS A 741 28.07 3.38 36.22
C LYS A 741 28.84 2.07 36.31
N GLU A 742 28.24 0.96 35.88
CA GLU A 742 28.89 -0.34 35.83
C GLU A 742 30.16 -0.28 35.00
N GLN A 743 30.05 0.19 33.75
CA GLN A 743 31.19 0.28 32.84
C GLN A 743 32.29 1.19 33.38
N GLY A 744 31.92 2.31 34.04
CA GLY A 744 32.86 3.20 34.71
C GLY A 744 33.58 2.53 35.89
N ALA A 745 32.86 1.76 36.71
CA ALA A 745 33.42 1.03 37.85
C ALA A 745 34.39 -0.07 37.39
N VAL A 746 34.01 -0.85 36.38
CA VAL A 746 34.85 -1.93 35.85
C VAL A 746 36.12 -1.37 35.20
N ALA A 747 36.03 -0.25 34.45
CA ALA A 747 37.22 0.42 33.91
C ALA A 747 38.17 0.94 35.00
N LEU A 748 37.63 1.49 36.09
CA LEU A 748 38.43 1.91 37.25
C LEU A 748 39.12 0.71 37.92
N TRP A 749 38.44 -0.43 38.00
CA TRP A 749 39.02 -1.67 38.53
C TRP A 749 40.14 -2.21 37.62
N ALA A 750 39.95 -2.20 36.31
CA ALA A 750 41.00 -2.60 35.36
C ALA A 750 42.27 -1.74 35.52
N LEU A 751 42.12 -0.43 35.76
CA LEU A 751 43.24 0.48 36.04
C LEU A 751 43.90 0.28 37.41
N ALA A 752 43.19 -0.30 38.39
CA ALA A 752 43.75 -0.69 39.68
C ALA A 752 44.78 -1.81 39.54
N GLY A 753 44.72 -2.57 38.45
CA GLY A 753 45.72 -3.57 38.09
C GLY A 753 45.79 -4.72 39.10
N GLN A 754 46.93 -5.40 39.10
CA GLN A 754 47.12 -6.65 39.86
C GLN A 754 47.96 -6.45 41.13
N THR A 755 48.63 -5.30 41.29
CA THR A 755 49.51 -5.06 42.44
C THR A 755 48.75 -4.38 43.58
N LEU A 756 48.97 -4.86 44.81
CA LEU A 756 48.31 -4.33 45.99
C LEU A 756 48.59 -2.82 46.19
N LYS A 757 49.82 -2.38 45.85
CA LYS A 757 50.23 -0.96 45.91
C LYS A 757 49.37 -0.08 44.99
N GLN A 758 49.18 -0.50 43.74
CA GLN A 758 48.38 0.24 42.76
C GLN A 758 46.89 0.17 43.08
N GLN A 759 46.39 -0.96 43.55
CA GLN A 759 45.00 -1.10 43.99
C GLN A 759 44.70 -0.19 45.18
N LYS A 760 45.60 -0.09 46.17
CA LYS A 760 45.47 0.84 47.29
C LYS A 760 45.47 2.29 46.81
N TYR A 761 46.43 2.66 45.95
CA TYR A 761 46.48 3.99 45.34
C TYR A 761 45.17 4.34 44.61
N MET A 762 44.64 3.42 43.80
CA MET A 762 43.39 3.64 43.09
C MET A 762 42.18 3.75 44.02
N ALA A 763 42.12 2.94 45.08
CA ALA A 763 41.06 3.05 46.08
C ALA A 763 41.07 4.41 46.79
N GLU A 764 42.27 4.95 47.11
CA GLU A 764 42.44 6.30 47.65
C GLU A 764 42.01 7.39 46.66
N GLN A 765 42.35 7.25 45.37
CA GLN A 765 41.95 8.20 44.32
C GLN A 765 40.43 8.18 44.04
N ILE A 766 39.79 7.01 44.14
CA ILE A 766 38.34 6.89 43.96
C ILE A 766 37.59 7.48 45.14
N GLY A 767 38.07 7.25 46.37
CA GLY A 767 37.50 7.80 47.60
C GLY A 767 36.30 7.02 48.14
N TYR A 768 36.13 7.09 49.46
CA TYR A 768 35.14 6.31 50.21
C TYR A 768 33.70 6.50 49.74
N SER A 769 33.30 7.73 49.40
CA SER A 769 31.93 8.03 49.00
C SER A 769 31.51 7.26 47.75
N PHE A 770 32.38 7.17 46.75
CA PHE A 770 32.10 6.40 45.54
C PHE A 770 32.14 4.89 45.80
N ILE A 771 33.06 4.40 46.64
CA ILE A 771 33.15 2.98 47.00
C ILE A 771 31.89 2.52 47.75
N ILE A 772 31.40 3.31 48.70
CA ILE A 772 30.14 3.04 49.41
C ILE A 772 28.97 3.07 48.42
N ASN A 773 28.91 4.06 47.53
CA ASN A 773 27.87 4.12 46.49
C ASN A 773 27.90 2.90 45.56
N MET A 774 29.07 2.31 45.28
CA MET A 774 29.17 1.06 44.53
C MET A 774 28.64 -0.14 45.31
N LEU A 775 28.94 -0.24 46.60
CA LEU A 775 28.46 -1.31 47.49
C LEU A 775 26.94 -1.26 47.71
N LEU A 776 26.37 -0.05 47.74
CA LEU A 776 24.92 0.16 47.87
C LEU A 776 24.17 0.13 46.53
N SER A 777 24.89 -0.01 45.41
CA SER A 777 24.28 -0.11 44.09
C SER A 777 23.52 -1.43 43.94
N PRO A 778 22.38 -1.46 43.22
CA PRO A 778 21.68 -2.72 42.91
C PRO A 778 22.43 -3.58 41.86
N SER A 779 23.55 -3.11 41.31
CA SER A 779 24.37 -3.86 40.36
C SER A 779 25.37 -4.78 41.07
N ALA A 780 25.30 -6.08 40.78
CA ALA A 780 26.27 -7.06 41.28
C ALA A 780 27.71 -6.75 40.85
N LYS A 781 27.92 -6.25 39.62
CA LYS A 781 29.25 -5.85 39.14
C LYS A 781 29.81 -4.69 39.95
N MET A 782 28.99 -3.68 40.25
CA MET A 782 29.43 -2.55 41.07
C MET A 782 29.70 -2.98 42.51
N GLN A 783 28.85 -3.82 43.10
CA GLN A 783 29.08 -4.37 44.44
C GLN A 783 30.38 -5.14 44.51
N TYR A 784 30.66 -5.98 43.51
CA TYR A 784 31.92 -6.73 43.41
C TYR A 784 33.14 -5.81 43.34
N VAL A 785 33.13 -4.80 42.45
CA VAL A 785 34.22 -3.82 42.35
C VAL A 785 34.37 -3.03 43.65
N GLY A 786 33.26 -2.58 44.26
CA GLY A 786 33.25 -1.85 45.52
C GLY A 786 33.81 -2.68 46.67
N TYR A 787 33.48 -3.96 46.74
CA TYR A 787 34.01 -4.89 47.72
C TYR A 787 35.52 -5.07 47.58
N LEU A 788 36.00 -5.28 46.35
CA LEU A 788 37.43 -5.42 46.08
C LEU A 788 38.19 -4.15 46.45
N LEU A 789 37.71 -2.96 46.08
CA LEU A 789 38.36 -1.70 46.44
C LEU A 789 38.33 -1.45 47.96
N LYS A 790 37.22 -1.75 48.64
CA LYS A 790 37.11 -1.65 50.11
C LYS A 790 38.17 -2.50 50.81
N SER A 791 38.38 -3.73 50.36
CA SER A 791 39.35 -4.65 50.95
C SER A 791 40.80 -4.14 50.90
N ARG A 792 41.10 -3.16 50.05
CA ARG A 792 42.45 -2.61 49.84
C ARG A 792 42.75 -1.35 50.63
N LEU A 793 41.74 -0.74 51.26
CA LEU A 793 41.90 0.46 52.08
C LEU A 793 42.27 0.17 53.54
N CYS A 794 42.48 -1.09 53.92
CA CYS A 794 42.81 -1.50 55.30
C CYS A 794 41.95 -0.81 56.37
N ILE A 795 40.62 -0.93 56.27
CA ILE A 795 39.71 -0.43 57.31
C ILE A 795 39.10 -1.62 58.04
N ASN A 796 39.58 -1.85 59.26
CA ASN A 796 39.05 -2.81 60.22
C ASN A 796 37.81 -2.29 61.00
N THR A 797 37.18 -1.19 60.59
CA THR A 797 36.04 -0.61 61.31
C THR A 797 35.06 0.09 60.37
N PHE A 798 34.06 -0.66 59.91
CA PHE A 798 32.73 -0.09 59.63
C PHE A 798 31.77 -0.81 60.59
N CYS A 799 31.67 -0.31 61.82
CA CYS A 799 30.46 -0.52 62.60
C CYS A 799 29.32 0.17 61.87
N LEU A 800 28.26 -0.59 61.63
CA LEU A 800 26.96 -0.10 61.20
C LEU A 800 26.48 0.99 62.17
N GLN A 801 26.14 2.16 61.63
CA GLN A 801 25.08 3.02 62.11
C GLN A 801 24.22 3.43 60.92
#